data_AF-A0A0R1MWH7-F1
#
_entry.id   AF-A0A0R1MWH7-F1
#
_cell.length_a   1.000
_cell.length_b   1.000
_cell.length_c   1.000
_cell.angle_alpha   90.00
_cell.angle_beta   90.00
_cell.angle_gamma   90.00
#
_symmetry.space_group_name_H-M   'P 1'
#
loop_
_entity.id
_entity.type
_entity.pdbx_description
1 polymer ?
#
loop_
_entity_poly.entity_id
_entity_poly.type
_entity_poly.pdbx_seq_one_letter_code
_entity_poly.pdbx_strand_id
1 'polypeptide(L)'
;MAGTAALFGILMMVAFATPAKAATGDVHPFNPVVKTLPTPVKNAMGTNESVDQWMPDKNLQYIVLGALQDAGVNITETNEITQADMQQLTSINTAMPQRTDKTYWQAIQDVKTLKGLEYATNLTQLTICTDTNWNLYWTNNTRFIIIGKLADISALKNLSKLQSVSLQFNRISDISALANKSQLTDLSLSYNAITDVSPLANDPISKYTEIGFQTSVREGIVLNPNTKEITTPSYSIKNLKNESVPVKAYYKADQTITNANYRGYYRNYTSTADGVNVDPTTLKWTNLQKDVSTSGIGFLTAFWDDDFTWSPYYTFAGAVITPYEFDQSVGNLFVNYQTDGGQDIEPQTILTGTLNDPYDLTTNGTVQNTIQSIKNQGYYLEKVNGSEKGNFTADGASVTYVFTKTPAAIKVPVHYLDANKKPIVGQADGELSGVPTDKLSAADFKSAQRTIAGYEYSHAEVDGQTVADPTTLTYDQLSKGLDLIYNQTAKAVNVKYVDENGDAIKDAAGQPITGEATYPDGQFVGQPYTTEQKTIAGYTFDKVDTSNGGLPATGTLTADGGTVTYIYTKNTPPVTQGTVIAKYVDESGKEIHAPITTTGAAGTDYTTTQLGITGYEFKKLADDSAPVKGQYTNGTQTVTYVYAASTPVEQYGQVITQFKDSLGNEIHNQVVSSGKVGTNYTTTPVTIDGYTYLRLADGSAAQTGLYINGTLTVTYIYQKNTPPVTEYGTVIAQYVDDQGHTIHDTITTRGPVGTNYATSQLAVDGYTFKQVAAGSAAVTGLYVNGTLTVTYVYTKNSVPVPELSKVIARYVDEQGNPIHDEIVTTGKVGDPYATSQLTIKGYTFKQLASDSAPIFGQYQKDTQVVTYIYSKIDTGGGDDGGKTPGTGGQGGDEQPTTPTNPTKPSQPDQGGGTATSPVETPTGDSQTAGQARLPQTDEDTGLTSMLLTILGVTLLGIAAVSYRKLRD
;
A
#
# COMPACT_ATOMS: atom_id res chain seq x y z
N MET A 1 -24.31 -51.48 -14.34
CA MET A 1 -23.89 -51.09 -15.70
C MET A 1 -22.39 -50.86 -15.67
N ALA A 2 -21.65 -51.28 -16.70
CA ALA A 2 -20.21 -51.06 -16.82
C ALA A 2 -19.89 -50.67 -18.26
N GLY A 3 -19.06 -49.65 -18.45
CA GLY A 3 -18.70 -49.11 -19.76
C GLY A 3 -18.07 -47.71 -19.66
N THR A 4 -17.23 -47.37 -20.64
CA THR A 4 -16.78 -46.00 -20.96
C THR A 4 -16.25 -45.13 -19.80
N ALA A 5 -15.19 -45.60 -19.11
CA ALA A 5 -14.39 -44.75 -18.21
C ALA A 5 -12.88 -45.13 -18.17
N ALA A 6 -12.37 -45.87 -19.15
CA ALA A 6 -11.00 -46.40 -19.15
C ALA A 6 -10.42 -46.53 -20.58
N LEU A 7 -9.95 -45.42 -21.17
CA LEU A 7 -9.24 -45.46 -22.46
C LEU A 7 -8.25 -44.31 -22.73
N PHE A 8 -7.68 -43.68 -21.70
CA PHE A 8 -6.50 -42.81 -21.85
C PHE A 8 -5.51 -43.12 -20.73
N GLY A 9 -4.48 -43.93 -21.03
CA GLY A 9 -3.55 -44.39 -19.98
C GLY A 9 -2.67 -45.62 -20.29
N ILE A 10 -2.43 -45.97 -21.55
CA ILE A 10 -1.36 -46.90 -22.00
C ILE A 10 -1.01 -46.53 -23.44
N LEU A 11 0.22 -46.04 -23.72
CA LEU A 11 1.08 -46.47 -24.85
C LEU A 11 2.45 -45.73 -24.85
N MET A 12 3.54 -46.40 -24.41
CA MET A 12 4.88 -46.23 -25.00
C MET A 12 5.89 -47.33 -24.58
N MET A 13 5.54 -48.57 -24.88
CA MET A 13 6.50 -49.48 -25.55
C MET A 13 6.20 -49.37 -27.07
N VAL A 14 7.08 -49.69 -28.02
CA VAL A 14 7.68 -51.00 -28.31
C VAL A 14 8.99 -50.83 -29.09
N ALA A 15 9.91 -51.80 -28.97
CA ALA A 15 11.10 -51.88 -29.82
C ALA A 15 10.85 -52.71 -31.10
N PHE A 16 11.22 -52.14 -32.26
CA PHE A 16 11.46 -52.77 -33.58
C PHE A 16 10.52 -53.91 -34.07
N ALA A 17 9.65 -53.56 -35.03
CA ALA A 17 9.20 -54.45 -36.11
C ALA A 17 8.94 -53.63 -37.40
N THR A 18 9.04 -54.24 -38.58
CA THR A 18 8.89 -53.58 -39.90
C THR A 18 7.75 -54.27 -40.72
N PRO A 19 7.34 -53.83 -41.94
CA PRO A 19 6.00 -53.23 -42.08
C PRO A 19 5.05 -53.90 -43.10
N ALA A 20 3.73 -53.75 -42.92
CA ALA A 20 2.72 -54.36 -43.81
C ALA A 20 1.45 -53.50 -44.09
N LYS A 21 1.62 -52.48 -44.95
CA LYS A 21 0.70 -52.00 -46.01
C LYS A 21 -0.74 -52.59 -46.10
N ALA A 22 -1.77 -51.81 -45.73
CA ALA A 22 -3.15 -51.79 -46.28
C ALA A 22 -4.03 -50.75 -45.53
N ALA A 23 -5.15 -50.21 -46.03
CA ALA A 23 -5.56 -49.88 -47.41
C ALA A 23 -6.74 -48.86 -47.36
N THR A 24 -6.88 -48.09 -48.44
CA THR A 24 -8.00 -47.21 -48.86
C THR A 24 -9.36 -47.31 -48.12
N GLY A 25 -9.89 -46.15 -47.72
CA GLY A 25 -11.32 -45.91 -47.46
C GLY A 25 -11.61 -44.41 -47.62
N ASP A 26 -12.45 -44.05 -48.61
CA ASP A 26 -12.57 -42.67 -49.08
C ASP A 26 -13.40 -41.77 -48.16
N VAL A 27 -12.99 -40.50 -48.06
CA VAL A 27 -13.76 -39.42 -47.42
C VAL A 27 -14.07 -38.37 -48.48
N HIS A 28 -15.36 -38.14 -48.75
CA HIS A 28 -15.78 -37.12 -49.72
C HIS A 28 -15.44 -35.70 -49.21
N PRO A 29 -15.02 -34.78 -50.10
CA PRO A 29 -14.44 -33.51 -49.69
C PRO A 29 -15.50 -32.50 -49.22
N PHE A 30 -15.29 -31.90 -48.04
CA PHE A 30 -15.88 -30.62 -47.68
C PHE A 30 -14.86 -29.50 -47.87
N ASN A 31 -15.30 -28.43 -48.52
CA ASN A 31 -14.43 -27.40 -49.06
C ASN A 31 -14.07 -26.35 -47.99
N PRO A 32 -12.78 -26.14 -47.62
CA PRO A 32 -12.40 -25.20 -46.59
C PRO A 32 -12.61 -23.74 -47.04
N VAL A 33 -13.40 -22.98 -46.28
CA VAL A 33 -13.56 -21.53 -46.50
C VAL A 33 -12.32 -20.82 -45.96
N VAL A 34 -11.37 -20.51 -46.84
CA VAL A 34 -10.17 -19.73 -46.50
C VAL A 34 -10.57 -18.28 -46.23
N LYS A 35 -10.69 -17.90 -44.94
CA LYS A 35 -10.73 -16.50 -44.52
C LYS A 35 -9.31 -15.95 -44.39
N THR A 36 -8.90 -15.12 -45.34
CA THR A 36 -7.69 -14.29 -45.24
C THR A 36 -7.96 -12.99 -44.49
N LEU A 37 -7.00 -12.55 -43.67
CA LEU A 37 -7.03 -11.30 -42.90
C LEU A 37 -7.29 -10.04 -43.77
N PRO A 38 -8.31 -9.20 -43.46
CA PRO A 38 -8.47 -7.87 -44.02
C PRO A 38 -7.57 -6.81 -43.35
N THR A 39 -7.40 -5.65 -43.99
CA THR A 39 -6.70 -4.48 -43.44
C THR A 39 -7.67 -3.45 -42.83
N PRO A 40 -7.24 -2.66 -41.82
CA PRO A 40 -8.14 -1.85 -40.99
C PRO A 40 -8.61 -0.54 -41.65
N VAL A 41 -9.90 -0.20 -41.49
CA VAL A 41 -10.48 1.10 -41.91
C VAL A 41 -11.50 1.64 -40.89
N LYS A 42 -11.12 2.76 -40.24
CA LYS A 42 -11.91 3.80 -39.53
C LYS A 42 -13.35 3.51 -39.01
N ASN A 43 -13.43 3.45 -37.68
CA ASN A 43 -14.31 4.19 -36.75
C ASN A 43 -15.80 4.45 -37.08
N ALA A 44 -16.67 4.03 -36.14
CA ALA A 44 -17.86 4.78 -35.71
C ALA A 44 -17.98 4.75 -34.16
N MET A 45 -18.74 5.68 -33.56
CA MET A 45 -18.68 6.02 -32.12
C MET A 45 -19.19 4.93 -31.16
N GLY A 46 -18.39 4.64 -30.13
CA GLY A 46 -18.71 3.88 -28.92
C GLY A 46 -17.51 3.89 -27.96
N THR A 47 -17.71 3.84 -26.65
CA THR A 47 -16.62 3.99 -25.65
C THR A 47 -15.90 2.66 -25.36
N ASN A 48 -15.55 1.90 -26.40
CA ASN A 48 -14.77 0.68 -26.23
C ASN A 48 -13.27 1.01 -26.19
N GLU A 49 -12.62 0.64 -25.09
CA GLU A 49 -11.20 0.33 -25.11
C GLU A 49 -10.95 -0.81 -26.11
N SER A 50 -9.83 -0.75 -26.83
CA SER A 50 -9.43 -1.84 -27.72
C SER A 50 -9.23 -3.12 -26.92
N VAL A 51 -9.62 -4.27 -27.49
CA VAL A 51 -9.31 -5.60 -26.94
C VAL A 51 -7.82 -5.74 -26.57
N ASP A 52 -6.93 -5.05 -27.28
CA ASP A 52 -5.49 -5.04 -27.05
C ASP A 52 -5.05 -4.34 -25.74
N GLN A 53 -5.91 -3.51 -25.15
CA GLN A 53 -5.62 -2.79 -23.90
C GLN A 53 -5.90 -3.67 -22.67
N TRP A 54 -6.97 -4.46 -22.70
CA TRP A 54 -7.43 -5.26 -21.56
C TRP A 54 -7.21 -6.78 -21.72
N MET A 55 -7.07 -7.28 -22.96
CA MET A 55 -6.63 -8.63 -23.32
C MET A 55 -5.45 -8.57 -24.31
N PRO A 56 -4.22 -8.26 -23.84
CA PRO A 56 -3.08 -7.94 -24.71
C PRO A 56 -2.49 -9.14 -25.47
N ASP A 57 -2.80 -10.37 -25.09
CA ASP A 57 -2.28 -11.57 -25.75
C ASP A 57 -3.12 -11.94 -26.99
N LYS A 58 -2.56 -11.74 -28.18
CA LYS A 58 -3.21 -12.02 -29.48
C LYS A 58 -3.58 -13.50 -29.68
N ASN A 59 -2.86 -14.42 -29.05
CA ASN A 59 -3.17 -15.85 -29.15
C ASN A 59 -4.34 -16.21 -28.24
N LEU A 60 -4.40 -15.60 -27.05
CA LEU A 60 -5.56 -15.69 -26.16
C LEU A 60 -6.81 -15.09 -26.84
N GLN A 61 -6.70 -13.93 -27.49
CA GLN A 61 -7.80 -13.33 -28.27
C GLN A 61 -8.35 -14.30 -29.33
N TYR A 62 -7.48 -15.03 -30.04
CA TYR A 62 -7.89 -15.99 -31.06
C TYR A 62 -8.60 -17.22 -30.46
N ILE A 63 -8.10 -17.73 -29.33
CA ILE A 63 -8.74 -18.82 -28.56
C ILE A 63 -10.11 -18.39 -28.02
N VAL A 64 -10.20 -17.17 -27.48
CA VAL A 64 -11.43 -16.57 -26.95
C VAL A 64 -12.45 -16.31 -28.06
N LEU A 65 -12.04 -15.83 -29.24
CA LEU A 65 -12.94 -15.67 -30.39
C LEU A 65 -13.66 -16.97 -30.74
N GLY A 66 -12.91 -18.08 -30.80
CA GLY A 66 -13.49 -19.41 -31.03
C GLY A 66 -14.46 -19.83 -29.91
N ALA A 67 -14.08 -19.67 -28.65
CA ALA A 67 -14.93 -20.02 -27.51
C ALA A 67 -16.21 -19.16 -27.41
N LEU A 68 -16.16 -17.89 -27.83
CA LEU A 68 -17.33 -17.01 -27.93
C LEU A 68 -18.25 -17.42 -29.09
N GLN A 69 -17.68 -17.82 -30.23
CA GLN A 69 -18.45 -18.38 -31.36
C GLN A 69 -19.13 -19.71 -30.97
N ASP A 70 -18.44 -20.60 -30.26
CA ASP A 70 -19.01 -21.84 -29.71
C ASP A 70 -20.10 -21.56 -28.66
N ALA A 71 -19.98 -20.46 -27.91
CA ALA A 71 -21.03 -19.95 -27.00
C ALA A 71 -22.20 -19.24 -27.72
N GLY A 72 -22.17 -19.16 -29.06
CA GLY A 72 -23.24 -18.55 -29.88
C GLY A 72 -23.18 -17.02 -30.00
N VAL A 73 -22.08 -16.38 -29.60
CA VAL A 73 -21.88 -14.94 -29.77
C VAL A 73 -21.55 -14.65 -31.23
N ASN A 74 -22.35 -13.78 -31.87
CA ASN A 74 -22.23 -13.46 -33.29
C ASN A 74 -21.12 -12.43 -33.56
N ILE A 75 -19.87 -12.85 -33.40
CA ILE A 75 -18.64 -12.13 -33.75
C ILE A 75 -17.77 -12.96 -34.69
N THR A 76 -16.91 -12.29 -35.46
CA THR A 76 -16.13 -12.88 -36.56
C THR A 76 -14.65 -12.50 -36.57
N GLU A 77 -14.26 -11.42 -35.87
CA GLU A 77 -12.88 -10.96 -35.71
C GLU A 77 -12.56 -10.64 -34.23
N THR A 78 -11.28 -10.64 -33.81
CA THR A 78 -10.94 -10.46 -32.38
C THR A 78 -11.16 -9.03 -31.87
N ASN A 79 -11.14 -8.04 -32.77
CA ASN A 79 -11.45 -6.64 -32.51
C ASN A 79 -12.92 -6.39 -32.13
N GLU A 80 -13.83 -7.34 -32.42
CA GLU A 80 -15.25 -7.28 -32.06
C GLU A 80 -15.51 -7.77 -30.61
N ILE A 81 -14.54 -8.42 -29.96
CA ILE A 81 -14.67 -8.94 -28.60
C ILE A 81 -14.77 -7.78 -27.58
N THR A 82 -15.82 -7.77 -26.77
CA THR A 82 -15.97 -6.86 -25.63
C THR A 82 -15.91 -7.57 -24.27
N GLN A 83 -15.67 -6.81 -23.20
CA GLN A 83 -15.74 -7.31 -21.82
C GLN A 83 -17.15 -7.81 -21.42
N ALA A 84 -18.19 -7.44 -22.17
CA ALA A 84 -19.55 -7.95 -21.98
C ALA A 84 -19.75 -9.34 -22.61
N ASP A 85 -19.13 -9.61 -23.77
CA ASP A 85 -19.18 -10.92 -24.42
C ASP A 85 -18.48 -11.99 -23.58
N MET A 86 -17.41 -11.62 -22.87
CA MET A 86 -16.72 -12.49 -21.91
C MET A 86 -17.66 -13.11 -20.86
N GLN A 87 -18.77 -12.43 -20.52
CA GLN A 87 -19.76 -12.96 -19.57
C GLN A 87 -20.54 -14.17 -20.12
N GLN A 88 -20.53 -14.42 -21.43
CA GLN A 88 -21.17 -15.60 -22.04
C GLN A 88 -20.30 -16.87 -21.92
N LEU A 89 -19.01 -16.72 -21.64
CA LEU A 89 -18.08 -17.85 -21.53
C LEU A 89 -18.35 -18.66 -20.26
N THR A 90 -18.76 -19.91 -20.46
CA THR A 90 -18.90 -20.94 -19.41
C THR A 90 -17.80 -22.01 -19.52
N SER A 91 -17.27 -22.26 -20.71
CA SER A 91 -16.15 -23.17 -20.96
C SER A 91 -15.22 -22.60 -22.03
N ILE A 92 -13.90 -22.79 -21.86
CA ILE A 92 -12.90 -22.63 -22.92
C ILE A 92 -12.18 -23.97 -23.05
N ASN A 93 -12.30 -24.65 -24.19
CA ASN A 93 -11.76 -26.00 -24.38
C ASN A 93 -10.92 -26.10 -25.66
N THR A 94 -9.60 -25.97 -25.52
CA THR A 94 -8.68 -26.04 -26.66
C THR A 94 -8.47 -27.44 -27.24
N ALA A 95 -8.96 -28.51 -26.60
CA ALA A 95 -8.55 -29.90 -26.91
C ALA A 95 -9.00 -30.41 -28.28
N MET A 96 -10.12 -29.89 -28.83
CA MET A 96 -10.66 -30.29 -30.14
C MET A 96 -10.24 -29.38 -31.31
N PRO A 97 -10.29 -28.03 -31.22
CA PRO A 97 -9.95 -27.18 -32.36
C PRO A 97 -8.49 -27.34 -32.86
N GLN A 98 -7.55 -27.57 -31.93
CA GLN A 98 -6.13 -27.80 -32.24
C GLN A 98 -5.84 -29.07 -33.08
N ARG A 99 -6.83 -29.95 -33.25
CA ARG A 99 -6.70 -31.20 -34.01
C ARG A 99 -6.85 -30.99 -35.52
N THR A 100 -7.57 -29.95 -35.91
CA THR A 100 -7.87 -29.63 -37.31
C THR A 100 -7.25 -28.34 -37.80
N ASP A 101 -6.89 -27.42 -36.89
CA ASP A 101 -6.13 -26.21 -37.24
C ASP A 101 -4.78 -26.13 -36.51
N LYS A 102 -3.70 -26.11 -37.32
CA LYS A 102 -2.33 -25.88 -36.84
C LYS A 102 -2.14 -24.45 -36.30
N THR A 103 -2.90 -23.47 -36.80
CA THR A 103 -2.84 -22.07 -36.34
C THR A 103 -3.34 -21.96 -34.91
N TYR A 104 -4.49 -22.58 -34.60
CA TYR A 104 -5.03 -22.70 -33.25
C TYR A 104 -4.09 -23.51 -32.33
N TRP A 105 -3.50 -24.61 -32.81
CA TRP A 105 -2.47 -25.34 -32.06
C TRP A 105 -1.25 -24.46 -31.72
N GLN A 106 -0.76 -23.69 -32.68
CA GLN A 106 0.35 -22.75 -32.51
C GLN A 106 -0.02 -21.62 -31.54
N ALA A 107 -1.26 -21.10 -31.62
CA ALA A 107 -1.76 -20.08 -30.70
C ALA A 107 -1.70 -20.56 -29.25
N ILE A 108 -2.16 -21.79 -28.93
CA ILE A 108 -2.07 -22.36 -27.57
C ILE A 108 -0.61 -22.38 -27.08
N GLN A 109 0.33 -22.74 -27.95
CA GLN A 109 1.76 -22.76 -27.64
C GLN A 109 2.36 -21.35 -27.43
N ASP A 110 1.77 -20.32 -28.05
CA ASP A 110 2.25 -18.93 -28.01
C ASP A 110 1.52 -17.99 -27.06
N VAL A 111 0.43 -18.42 -26.40
CA VAL A 111 -0.15 -17.72 -25.23
C VAL A 111 0.93 -17.57 -24.14
N LYS A 112 0.99 -16.40 -23.50
CA LYS A 112 1.95 -16.06 -22.42
C LYS A 112 1.26 -15.69 -21.11
N THR A 113 0.09 -15.06 -21.22
CA THR A 113 -0.73 -14.59 -20.09
C THR A 113 -2.20 -14.88 -20.35
N LEU A 114 -2.97 -15.10 -19.28
CA LEU A 114 -4.44 -15.18 -19.32
C LEU A 114 -5.13 -13.81 -19.11
N LYS A 115 -4.37 -12.71 -19.08
CA LYS A 115 -4.87 -11.33 -18.91
C LYS A 115 -5.99 -11.03 -19.93
N GLY A 116 -7.17 -10.69 -19.42
CA GLY A 116 -8.42 -10.55 -20.16
C GLY A 116 -9.47 -11.60 -19.75
N LEU A 117 -9.07 -12.75 -19.19
CA LEU A 117 -10.03 -13.75 -18.70
C LEU A 117 -10.68 -13.38 -17.36
N GLU A 118 -10.22 -12.37 -16.62
CA GLU A 118 -10.87 -11.92 -15.38
C GLU A 118 -12.31 -11.42 -15.60
N TYR A 119 -12.64 -11.03 -16.84
CA TYR A 119 -13.99 -10.65 -17.25
C TYR A 119 -14.91 -11.86 -17.50
N ALA A 120 -14.39 -13.09 -17.60
CA ALA A 120 -15.17 -14.30 -17.85
C ALA A 120 -15.82 -14.85 -16.55
N THR A 121 -16.63 -14.05 -15.86
CA THR A 121 -17.11 -14.38 -14.49
C THR A 121 -18.06 -15.59 -14.40
N ASN A 122 -18.48 -16.14 -15.54
CA ASN A 122 -19.29 -17.35 -15.66
C ASN A 122 -18.49 -18.61 -16.02
N LEU A 123 -17.16 -18.50 -16.20
CA LEU A 123 -16.29 -19.61 -16.59
C LEU A 123 -16.22 -20.69 -15.50
N THR A 124 -16.60 -21.92 -15.86
CA THR A 124 -16.49 -23.11 -15.00
C THR A 124 -15.41 -24.08 -15.47
N GLN A 125 -15.03 -24.05 -16.75
CA GLN A 125 -14.04 -24.96 -17.34
C GLN A 125 -13.01 -24.19 -18.16
N LEU A 126 -11.72 -24.46 -17.92
CA LEU A 126 -10.62 -23.83 -18.65
C LEU A 126 -9.54 -24.85 -19.01
N THR A 127 -9.41 -25.15 -20.30
CA THR A 127 -8.32 -25.96 -20.85
C THR A 127 -7.49 -25.10 -21.80
N ILE A 128 -6.25 -24.78 -21.41
CA ILE A 128 -5.24 -24.10 -22.25
C ILE A 128 -3.96 -24.96 -22.24
N CYS A 129 -4.04 -26.11 -22.91
CA CYS A 129 -2.91 -27.01 -23.11
C CYS A 129 -2.96 -27.65 -24.51
N THR A 130 -1.84 -28.19 -24.98
CA THR A 130 -1.83 -29.02 -26.20
C THR A 130 -2.04 -30.49 -25.89
N ASP A 131 -2.87 -31.16 -26.69
CA ASP A 131 -2.96 -32.62 -26.77
C ASP A 131 -1.61 -33.19 -27.24
N THR A 132 -1.10 -34.18 -26.51
CA THR A 132 0.25 -34.73 -26.74
C THR A 132 0.41 -35.37 -28.11
N ASN A 133 -0.65 -35.96 -28.66
CA ASN A 133 -0.63 -36.59 -29.99
C ASN A 133 -0.50 -35.53 -31.09
N TRP A 134 -1.21 -34.42 -30.94
CA TRP A 134 -1.23 -33.34 -31.92
C TRP A 134 0.01 -32.44 -31.80
N ASN A 135 0.58 -32.30 -30.61
CA ASN A 135 1.89 -31.69 -30.41
C ASN A 135 2.99 -32.48 -31.18
N LEU A 136 3.05 -33.80 -31.02
CA LEU A 136 3.98 -34.66 -31.77
C LEU A 136 3.71 -34.60 -33.29
N TYR A 137 2.44 -34.67 -33.72
CA TYR A 137 2.05 -34.59 -35.13
C TYR A 137 2.44 -33.26 -35.79
N TRP A 138 2.03 -32.11 -35.25
CA TRP A 138 2.24 -30.80 -35.87
C TRP A 138 3.70 -30.36 -35.90
N THR A 139 4.54 -30.94 -35.04
CA THR A 139 5.98 -30.71 -34.96
C THR A 139 6.82 -31.73 -35.73
N ASN A 140 6.17 -32.76 -36.31
CA ASN A 140 6.83 -33.93 -36.92
C ASN A 140 7.84 -34.60 -35.95
N ASN A 141 7.56 -34.54 -34.64
CA ASN A 141 8.44 -35.04 -33.60
C ASN A 141 7.88 -36.36 -33.04
N THR A 142 8.77 -37.29 -32.68
CA THR A 142 8.40 -38.60 -32.13
C THR A 142 8.88 -38.81 -30.70
N ARG A 143 9.52 -37.80 -30.08
CA ARG A 143 10.25 -37.94 -28.80
C ARG A 143 10.14 -36.74 -27.86
N PHE A 144 9.81 -35.55 -28.35
CA PHE A 144 9.72 -34.32 -27.56
C PHE A 144 8.41 -33.59 -27.82
N ILE A 145 7.74 -33.20 -26.74
CA ILE A 145 6.55 -32.34 -26.73
C ILE A 145 7.04 -30.90 -26.53
N ILE A 146 6.58 -29.96 -27.36
CA ILE A 146 6.88 -28.54 -27.15
C ILE A 146 6.04 -28.01 -25.99
N ILE A 147 6.72 -27.38 -25.03
CA ILE A 147 6.11 -26.72 -23.86
C ILE A 147 5.71 -25.30 -24.24
N GLY A 148 4.42 -24.99 -24.04
CA GLY A 148 3.81 -23.70 -24.32
C GLY A 148 4.44 -22.55 -23.54
N LYS A 149 4.05 -21.31 -23.85
CA LYS A 149 4.67 -20.10 -23.29
C LYS A 149 3.89 -19.48 -22.13
N LEU A 150 2.75 -20.06 -21.74
CA LEU A 150 1.90 -19.53 -20.68
C LEU A 150 2.63 -19.61 -19.33
N ALA A 151 2.79 -18.47 -18.67
CA ALA A 151 3.38 -18.38 -17.34
C ALA A 151 2.50 -17.57 -16.37
N ASP A 152 1.82 -16.52 -16.85
CA ASP A 152 0.95 -15.68 -16.03
C ASP A 152 -0.53 -16.11 -16.10
N ILE A 153 -1.03 -16.61 -14.97
CA ILE A 153 -2.44 -17.00 -14.79
C ILE A 153 -3.20 -16.10 -13.81
N SER A 154 -2.66 -14.92 -13.47
CA SER A 154 -3.18 -13.99 -12.46
C SER A 154 -4.66 -13.61 -12.66
N ALA A 155 -5.10 -13.51 -13.91
CA ALA A 155 -6.48 -13.25 -14.32
C ALA A 155 -7.52 -14.22 -13.70
N LEU A 156 -7.11 -15.46 -13.37
CA LEU A 156 -8.01 -16.45 -12.79
C LEU A 156 -8.40 -16.13 -11.35
N LYS A 157 -7.69 -15.25 -10.64
CA LYS A 157 -7.82 -15.00 -9.19
C LYS A 157 -9.27 -14.78 -8.71
N ASN A 158 -10.06 -14.01 -9.45
CA ASN A 158 -11.44 -13.68 -9.06
C ASN A 158 -12.52 -14.60 -9.67
N LEU A 159 -12.14 -15.55 -10.55
CA LEU A 159 -13.07 -16.51 -11.14
C LEU A 159 -13.42 -17.61 -10.13
N SER A 160 -14.52 -17.42 -9.38
CA SER A 160 -14.93 -18.29 -8.27
C SER A 160 -15.79 -19.50 -8.67
N LYS A 161 -16.21 -19.58 -9.94
CA LYS A 161 -17.04 -20.67 -10.49
C LYS A 161 -16.23 -21.77 -11.19
N LEU A 162 -14.89 -21.63 -11.22
CA LEU A 162 -14.00 -22.64 -11.82
C LEU A 162 -14.17 -23.99 -11.11
N GLN A 163 -14.50 -25.01 -11.90
CA GLN A 163 -14.71 -26.40 -11.51
C GLN A 163 -13.64 -27.31 -12.11
N SER A 164 -13.20 -27.02 -13.35
CA SER A 164 -12.09 -27.73 -13.98
C SER A 164 -11.08 -26.78 -14.62
N VAL A 165 -9.79 -27.02 -14.38
CA VAL A 165 -8.66 -26.25 -14.92
C VAL A 165 -7.57 -27.22 -15.41
N SER A 166 -7.21 -27.13 -16.70
CA SER A 166 -6.16 -27.91 -17.31
C SER A 166 -5.18 -27.00 -18.06
N LEU A 167 -4.00 -26.82 -17.47
CA LEU A 167 -2.94 -25.92 -17.94
C LEU A 167 -1.58 -26.63 -18.04
N GLN A 168 -1.62 -27.96 -18.22
CA GLN A 168 -0.44 -28.80 -18.42
C GLN A 168 0.40 -28.41 -19.66
N PHE A 169 1.69 -28.77 -19.67
CA PHE A 169 2.65 -28.46 -20.74
C PHE A 169 2.87 -26.95 -20.99
N ASN A 170 3.02 -26.17 -19.92
CA ASN A 170 3.25 -24.72 -19.95
C ASN A 170 4.45 -24.32 -19.05
N ARG A 171 4.57 -23.05 -18.66
CA ARG A 171 5.69 -22.47 -17.86
C ARG A 171 5.20 -21.79 -16.58
N ILE A 172 4.06 -22.23 -16.06
CA ILE A 172 3.47 -21.67 -14.84
C ILE A 172 4.36 -22.04 -13.65
N SER A 173 4.64 -21.08 -12.77
CA SER A 173 5.40 -21.28 -11.53
C SER A 173 4.62 -20.79 -10.30
N ASP A 174 3.96 -19.63 -10.40
CA ASP A 174 2.99 -19.15 -9.43
C ASP A 174 1.58 -19.68 -9.76
N ILE A 175 0.92 -20.29 -8.77
CA ILE A 175 -0.47 -20.74 -8.85
C ILE A 175 -1.39 -20.06 -7.82
N SER A 176 -0.98 -18.95 -7.22
CA SER A 176 -1.75 -18.15 -6.25
C SER A 176 -3.14 -17.72 -6.76
N ALA A 177 -3.30 -17.59 -8.07
CA ALA A 177 -4.58 -17.30 -8.73
C ALA A 177 -5.62 -18.44 -8.65
N LEU A 178 -5.19 -19.66 -8.28
CA LEU A 178 -6.03 -20.85 -8.11
C LEU A 178 -6.37 -21.14 -6.64
N ALA A 179 -5.99 -20.28 -5.70
CA ALA A 179 -6.29 -20.46 -4.28
C ALA A 179 -7.76 -20.16 -3.93
N ASN A 180 -8.33 -20.94 -3.00
CA ASN A 180 -9.67 -20.74 -2.41
C ASN A 180 -10.82 -20.80 -3.45
N LYS A 181 -10.68 -21.68 -4.44
CA LYS A 181 -11.67 -22.09 -5.43
C LYS A 181 -12.52 -23.23 -4.88
N SER A 182 -13.50 -22.90 -4.04
CA SER A 182 -14.40 -23.87 -3.39
C SER A 182 -15.28 -24.73 -4.33
N GLN A 183 -15.16 -24.60 -5.66
CA GLN A 183 -15.78 -25.46 -6.66
C GLN A 183 -14.77 -26.27 -7.50
N LEU A 184 -13.46 -26.02 -7.39
CA LEU A 184 -12.41 -26.61 -8.24
C LEU A 184 -12.12 -28.06 -7.84
N THR A 185 -12.75 -29.00 -8.54
CA THR A 185 -12.57 -30.44 -8.32
C THR A 185 -11.46 -31.02 -9.22
N ASP A 186 -11.38 -30.58 -10.47
CA ASP A 186 -10.60 -31.28 -11.51
C ASP A 186 -9.45 -30.40 -12.04
N LEU A 187 -8.22 -30.70 -11.60
CA LEU A 187 -7.04 -29.87 -11.81
C LEU A 187 -5.88 -30.67 -12.44
N SER A 188 -5.40 -30.25 -13.61
CA SER A 188 -4.17 -30.78 -14.24
C SER A 188 -3.19 -29.65 -14.55
N LEU A 189 -2.03 -29.71 -13.89
CA LEU A 189 -0.93 -28.73 -13.92
C LEU A 189 0.43 -29.39 -14.19
N SER A 190 0.44 -30.67 -14.60
CA SER A 190 1.68 -31.40 -14.90
C SER A 190 2.51 -30.75 -16.01
N TYR A 191 3.83 -30.96 -16.02
CA TYR A 191 4.76 -30.35 -16.99
C TYR A 191 4.69 -28.82 -17.01
N ASN A 192 4.87 -28.21 -15.84
CA ASN A 192 5.03 -26.77 -15.62
C ASN A 192 6.34 -26.51 -14.85
N ALA A 193 6.49 -25.36 -14.19
CA ALA A 193 7.64 -24.99 -13.36
C ALA A 193 7.24 -24.72 -11.89
N ILE A 194 6.18 -25.37 -11.40
CA ILE A 194 5.58 -25.12 -10.08
C ILE A 194 6.46 -25.72 -8.98
N THR A 195 6.86 -24.89 -8.02
CA THR A 195 7.60 -25.32 -6.81
C THR A 195 6.79 -25.15 -5.52
N ASP A 196 5.73 -24.35 -5.52
CA ASP A 196 4.85 -24.14 -4.37
C ASP A 196 3.41 -24.51 -4.70
N VAL A 197 2.85 -25.48 -3.98
CA VAL A 197 1.44 -25.89 -4.08
C VAL A 197 0.63 -25.56 -2.83
N SER A 198 1.22 -24.89 -1.84
CA SER A 198 0.51 -24.41 -0.65
C SER A 198 -0.68 -23.45 -0.94
N PRO A 199 -0.76 -22.72 -2.07
CA PRO A 199 -1.98 -21.98 -2.42
C PRO A 199 -3.24 -22.85 -2.53
N LEU A 200 -3.11 -24.15 -2.80
CA LEU A 200 -4.22 -25.10 -2.95
C LEU A 200 -4.66 -25.77 -1.63
N ALA A 201 -4.09 -25.36 -0.49
CA ALA A 201 -4.24 -26.04 0.81
C ALA A 201 -5.70 -26.26 1.29
N ASN A 202 -6.61 -25.37 0.90
CA ASN A 202 -8.02 -25.37 1.34
C ASN A 202 -9.00 -25.82 0.25
N ASP A 203 -8.51 -26.18 -0.93
CA ASP A 203 -9.33 -26.41 -2.12
C ASP A 203 -9.79 -27.87 -2.24
N PRO A 204 -10.98 -28.14 -2.80
CA PRO A 204 -11.57 -29.49 -2.85
C PRO A 204 -10.97 -30.35 -3.99
N ILE A 205 -9.65 -30.28 -4.15
CA ILE A 205 -8.90 -30.92 -5.24
C ILE A 205 -9.05 -32.44 -5.20
N SER A 206 -9.37 -33.02 -6.36
CA SER A 206 -9.62 -34.45 -6.51
C SER A 206 -8.36 -35.29 -6.29
N LYS A 207 -8.55 -36.54 -5.86
CA LYS A 207 -7.52 -37.59 -5.91
C LYS A 207 -6.94 -37.84 -7.32
N TYR A 208 -7.61 -37.33 -8.36
CA TYR A 208 -7.15 -37.39 -9.75
C TYR A 208 -6.38 -36.12 -10.19
N THR A 209 -6.05 -35.20 -9.28
CA THR A 209 -5.20 -34.04 -9.59
C THR A 209 -3.82 -34.48 -10.05
N GLU A 210 -3.38 -33.94 -11.19
CA GLU A 210 -2.10 -34.24 -11.82
C GLU A 210 -1.19 -33.01 -11.75
N ILE A 211 -0.11 -33.07 -10.96
CA ILE A 211 0.80 -31.93 -10.76
C ILE A 211 2.28 -32.33 -10.81
N GLY A 212 2.59 -33.44 -11.49
CA GLY A 212 3.95 -33.97 -11.61
C GLY A 212 4.76 -33.41 -12.79
N PHE A 213 5.98 -33.90 -12.94
CA PHE A 213 6.93 -33.48 -13.99
C PHE A 213 7.28 -31.97 -13.96
N GLN A 214 7.25 -31.35 -12.79
CA GLN A 214 7.61 -29.94 -12.65
C GLN A 214 9.10 -29.73 -12.98
N THR A 215 9.42 -28.70 -13.75
CA THR A 215 10.77 -28.48 -14.28
C THR A 215 11.14 -27.01 -14.12
N SER A 216 11.86 -26.70 -13.04
CA SER A 216 12.36 -25.35 -12.77
C SER A 216 13.80 -25.25 -13.27
N VAL A 217 14.04 -24.44 -14.29
CA VAL A 217 15.40 -24.19 -14.80
C VAL A 217 15.91 -22.88 -14.22
N ARG A 218 17.01 -22.94 -13.47
CA ARG A 218 17.72 -21.77 -12.92
C ARG A 218 18.70 -21.20 -13.96
N GLU A 219 19.16 -19.97 -13.73
CA GLU A 219 20.19 -19.33 -14.55
C GLU A 219 21.50 -20.14 -14.54
N GLY A 220 22.26 -20.05 -15.64
CA GLY A 220 23.51 -20.79 -15.81
C GLY A 220 24.67 -20.17 -15.04
N ILE A 221 25.45 -21.01 -14.35
CA ILE A 221 26.59 -20.56 -13.54
C ILE A 221 27.90 -20.74 -14.32
N VAL A 222 28.62 -19.66 -14.58
CA VAL A 222 29.98 -19.72 -15.14
C VAL A 222 30.98 -19.90 -13.99
N LEU A 223 31.73 -21.00 -14.00
CA LEU A 223 32.72 -21.37 -12.98
C LEU A 223 34.14 -21.36 -13.53
N ASN A 224 35.13 -21.10 -12.67
CA ASN A 224 36.52 -21.39 -12.98
C ASN A 224 36.77 -22.92 -12.88
N PRO A 225 37.54 -23.57 -13.78
CA PRO A 225 37.95 -24.98 -13.63
C PRO A 225 38.62 -25.34 -12.28
N ASN A 226 39.12 -24.35 -11.54
CA ASN A 226 39.67 -24.55 -10.21
C ASN A 226 38.60 -24.79 -9.14
N THR A 227 37.34 -24.37 -9.34
CA THR A 227 36.22 -24.62 -8.41
C THR A 227 36.08 -26.12 -8.12
N LYS A 228 36.17 -26.52 -6.85
CA LYS A 228 36.08 -27.93 -6.43
C LYS A 228 34.72 -28.32 -5.88
N GLU A 229 34.01 -27.35 -5.30
CA GLU A 229 32.71 -27.53 -4.67
C GLU A 229 31.87 -26.26 -4.75
N ILE A 230 30.56 -26.42 -4.59
CA ILE A 230 29.54 -25.37 -4.67
C ILE A 230 28.33 -25.81 -3.83
N THR A 231 27.81 -24.93 -2.97
CA THR A 231 26.53 -25.18 -2.27
C THR A 231 25.43 -24.50 -3.06
N THR A 232 24.44 -25.25 -3.56
CA THR A 232 23.32 -24.63 -4.28
C THR A 232 22.32 -23.97 -3.33
N PRO A 233 21.60 -22.93 -3.81
CA PRO A 233 20.48 -22.35 -3.09
C PRO A 233 19.47 -23.39 -2.59
N SER A 234 19.18 -23.34 -1.28
CA SER A 234 18.09 -24.07 -0.64
C SER A 234 16.83 -24.01 -1.51
N TYR A 235 16.26 -25.17 -1.80
CA TYR A 235 15.20 -25.30 -2.77
C TYR A 235 13.86 -25.07 -2.08
N SER A 236 13.25 -23.90 -2.33
CA SER A 236 11.93 -23.53 -1.81
C SER A 236 10.81 -24.33 -2.52
N ILE A 237 10.76 -25.63 -2.23
CA ILE A 237 9.69 -26.53 -2.63
C ILE A 237 8.69 -26.62 -1.48
N LYS A 238 7.41 -26.36 -1.72
CA LYS A 238 6.36 -26.27 -0.69
C LYS A 238 5.15 -27.14 -1.04
N ASN A 239 4.72 -27.96 -0.08
CA ASN A 239 3.54 -28.82 -0.24
C ASN A 239 2.23 -28.16 0.25
N LEU A 240 1.11 -28.89 0.17
CA LEU A 240 -0.22 -28.39 0.58
C LEU A 240 -0.31 -27.88 2.03
N LYS A 241 0.61 -28.26 2.91
CA LYS A 241 0.63 -27.79 4.31
C LYS A 241 1.60 -26.63 4.54
N ASN A 242 2.23 -26.11 3.49
CA ASN A 242 3.37 -25.18 3.54
C ASN A 242 4.62 -25.76 4.25
N GLU A 243 4.70 -27.09 4.39
CA GLU A 243 5.92 -27.78 4.79
C GLU A 243 6.92 -27.73 3.62
N SER A 244 8.23 -27.64 3.93
CA SER A 244 9.27 -27.67 2.89
C SER A 244 9.57 -29.11 2.48
N VAL A 245 9.50 -29.40 1.17
CA VAL A 245 9.72 -30.75 0.63
C VAL A 245 11.21 -31.04 0.48
N PRO A 246 11.73 -32.19 0.97
CA PRO A 246 13.13 -32.56 0.77
C PRO A 246 13.51 -32.76 -0.70
N VAL A 247 14.75 -32.42 -1.03
CA VAL A 247 15.38 -32.68 -2.33
C VAL A 247 16.52 -33.69 -2.22
N LYS A 248 16.87 -34.30 -3.35
CA LYS A 248 18.09 -35.11 -3.52
C LYS A 248 18.78 -34.81 -4.85
N ALA A 249 20.09 -35.02 -4.91
CA ALA A 249 20.81 -34.97 -6.18
C ALA A 249 20.38 -36.13 -7.10
N TYR A 250 20.02 -35.82 -8.35
CA TYR A 250 19.54 -36.81 -9.31
C TYR A 250 20.61 -37.23 -10.32
N TYR A 251 20.90 -38.54 -10.37
CA TYR A 251 21.98 -39.11 -11.17
C TYR A 251 21.49 -40.08 -12.25
N LYS A 252 22.32 -40.25 -13.29
CA LYS A 252 22.06 -41.13 -14.45
C LYS A 252 21.92 -42.62 -14.13
N ALA A 253 22.39 -43.03 -12.95
CA ALA A 253 22.28 -44.38 -12.40
C ALA A 253 21.34 -44.47 -11.17
N ASP A 254 20.68 -43.37 -10.78
CA ASP A 254 19.88 -43.33 -9.55
C ASP A 254 18.60 -44.18 -9.68
N GLN A 255 18.54 -45.25 -8.88
CA GLN A 255 17.37 -46.13 -8.73
C GLN A 255 16.47 -45.71 -7.56
N THR A 256 16.85 -44.71 -6.76
CA THR A 256 16.07 -44.25 -5.59
C THR A 256 14.86 -43.40 -5.98
N ILE A 257 14.80 -42.84 -7.20
CA ILE A 257 13.53 -42.41 -7.79
C ILE A 257 12.79 -43.69 -8.19
N THR A 258 11.73 -44.04 -7.46
CA THR A 258 10.97 -45.29 -7.68
C THR A 258 10.18 -45.26 -8.98
N ASN A 259 9.54 -44.13 -9.29
CA ASN A 259 8.73 -43.95 -10.50
C ASN A 259 9.59 -43.93 -11.77
N ALA A 260 9.35 -44.91 -12.65
CA ALA A 260 10.09 -45.08 -13.89
C ALA A 260 9.86 -43.93 -14.89
N ASN A 261 8.72 -43.24 -14.82
CA ASN A 261 8.38 -42.17 -15.74
C ASN A 261 9.24 -40.91 -15.47
N TYR A 262 9.44 -40.54 -14.20
CA TYR A 262 10.36 -39.45 -13.83
C TYR A 262 11.81 -39.79 -14.20
N ARG A 263 12.28 -41.02 -13.92
CA ARG A 263 13.61 -41.48 -14.39
C ARG A 263 13.77 -41.46 -15.90
N GLY A 264 12.69 -41.63 -16.67
CA GLY A 264 12.70 -41.53 -18.12
C GLY A 264 12.77 -40.08 -18.61
N TYR A 265 11.91 -39.22 -18.05
CA TYR A 265 11.77 -37.81 -18.46
C TYR A 265 13.02 -36.98 -18.15
N TYR A 266 13.54 -37.04 -16.92
CA TYR A 266 14.70 -36.25 -16.50
C TYR A 266 16.05 -36.80 -16.96
N ARG A 267 16.10 -37.94 -17.65
CA ARG A 267 17.34 -38.69 -17.97
C ARG A 267 18.42 -37.89 -18.72
N ASN A 268 18.03 -36.85 -19.45
CA ASN A 268 18.95 -35.98 -20.21
C ASN A 268 19.46 -34.78 -19.39
N TYR A 269 18.90 -34.57 -18.19
CA TYR A 269 19.27 -33.51 -17.23
C TYR A 269 19.80 -34.12 -15.92
N THR A 270 20.31 -35.35 -15.96
CA THR A 270 20.97 -35.98 -14.81
C THR A 270 22.20 -35.17 -14.42
N SER A 271 22.44 -34.98 -13.12
CA SER A 271 23.57 -34.18 -12.66
C SER A 271 24.92 -34.75 -13.10
N THR A 272 25.84 -33.84 -13.39
CA THR A 272 27.23 -34.09 -13.77
C THR A 272 28.20 -33.82 -12.61
N ALA A 273 27.68 -33.71 -11.39
CA ALA A 273 28.41 -33.40 -10.18
C ALA A 273 27.88 -34.25 -9.01
N ASP A 274 28.74 -34.57 -8.06
CA ASP A 274 28.41 -35.37 -6.88
C ASP A 274 27.82 -34.46 -5.79
N GLY A 275 26.49 -34.36 -5.79
CA GLY A 275 25.66 -33.66 -4.81
C GLY A 275 25.29 -34.49 -3.58
N VAL A 276 25.48 -33.91 -2.40
CA VAL A 276 25.13 -34.47 -1.08
C VAL A 276 24.30 -33.44 -0.31
N ASN A 277 23.29 -33.90 0.43
CA ASN A 277 22.47 -33.03 1.27
C ASN A 277 23.29 -32.42 2.42
N VAL A 278 23.26 -31.09 2.54
CA VAL A 278 23.68 -30.35 3.75
C VAL A 278 22.55 -30.40 4.78
N ASP A 279 21.32 -30.20 4.30
CA ASP A 279 20.06 -30.35 5.01
C ASP A 279 19.00 -30.93 4.02
N PRO A 280 17.76 -31.21 4.45
CA PRO A 280 16.74 -31.78 3.55
C PRO A 280 16.47 -30.96 2.28
N THR A 281 16.62 -29.64 2.32
CA THR A 281 16.35 -28.71 1.22
C THR A 281 17.59 -28.13 0.54
N THR A 282 18.81 -28.41 1.01
CA THR A 282 20.05 -27.82 0.48
C THR A 282 21.06 -28.88 0.06
N LEU A 283 21.62 -28.75 -1.14
CA LEU A 283 22.63 -29.67 -1.70
C LEU A 283 23.98 -28.97 -1.85
N LYS A 284 25.05 -29.64 -1.42
CA LYS A 284 26.44 -29.31 -1.71
C LYS A 284 26.97 -30.26 -2.78
N TRP A 285 27.52 -29.70 -3.85
CA TRP A 285 28.03 -30.42 -5.01
C TRP A 285 29.55 -30.39 -5.04
N THR A 286 30.13 -31.50 -5.50
CA THR A 286 31.56 -31.74 -5.64
C THR A 286 31.82 -32.44 -6.98
N ASN A 287 33.08 -32.69 -7.36
CA ASN A 287 33.41 -33.42 -8.59
C ASN A 287 32.68 -32.87 -9.84
N LEU A 288 32.76 -31.55 -10.04
CA LEU A 288 32.06 -30.82 -11.10
C LEU A 288 32.63 -31.20 -12.48
N GLN A 289 31.86 -31.91 -13.31
CA GLN A 289 32.27 -32.35 -14.66
C GLN A 289 31.44 -31.73 -15.79
N LYS A 290 32.06 -31.55 -16.96
CA LYS A 290 31.37 -31.23 -18.22
C LYS A 290 30.73 -32.50 -18.79
N ASP A 291 29.45 -32.48 -19.17
CA ASP A 291 28.87 -33.56 -19.99
C ASP A 291 29.36 -33.43 -21.43
N VAL A 292 30.29 -34.33 -21.79
CA VAL A 292 30.85 -34.49 -23.13
C VAL A 292 29.81 -34.91 -24.19
N SER A 293 28.60 -35.31 -23.78
CA SER A 293 27.48 -35.65 -24.67
C SER A 293 26.47 -34.52 -24.91
N THR A 294 26.48 -33.46 -24.08
CA THR A 294 25.65 -32.25 -24.25
C THR A 294 26.52 -31.00 -24.37
N SER A 295 27.48 -31.06 -25.32
CA SER A 295 28.32 -29.93 -25.74
C SER A 295 29.19 -29.27 -24.66
N GLY A 296 29.43 -29.95 -23.54
CA GLY A 296 30.33 -29.47 -22.49
C GLY A 296 29.68 -28.68 -21.35
N ILE A 297 28.34 -28.62 -21.30
CA ILE A 297 27.57 -28.12 -20.15
C ILE A 297 27.69 -29.12 -18.98
N GLY A 298 27.75 -28.63 -17.74
CA GLY A 298 27.46 -29.42 -16.55
C GLY A 298 26.07 -29.11 -15.99
N PHE A 299 25.47 -30.05 -15.24
CA PHE A 299 24.16 -29.86 -14.61
C PHE A 299 24.22 -30.16 -13.11
N LEU A 300 23.66 -29.27 -12.29
CA LEU A 300 23.32 -29.51 -10.88
C LEU A 300 21.80 -29.69 -10.80
N THR A 301 21.35 -30.93 -10.62
CA THR A 301 19.92 -31.28 -10.74
C THR A 301 19.40 -31.87 -9.44
N ALA A 302 18.66 -31.04 -8.71
CA ALA A 302 17.94 -31.45 -7.51
C ALA A 302 16.56 -31.99 -7.90
N PHE A 303 16.14 -33.12 -7.35
CA PHE A 303 14.84 -33.73 -7.58
C PHE A 303 14.06 -33.84 -6.28
N TRP A 304 12.75 -33.60 -6.33
CA TRP A 304 11.80 -33.77 -5.23
C TRP A 304 10.63 -34.67 -5.65
N ASP A 305 9.99 -35.30 -4.67
CA ASP A 305 8.83 -36.19 -4.85
C ASP A 305 8.02 -36.15 -3.54
N ASP A 306 6.81 -35.59 -3.56
CA ASP A 306 5.88 -35.60 -2.41
C ASP A 306 4.58 -36.32 -2.80
N ASP A 307 4.36 -37.47 -2.16
CA ASP A 307 3.25 -38.41 -2.38
C ASP A 307 2.00 -38.00 -1.55
N PHE A 308 1.68 -36.69 -1.55
CA PHE A 308 0.47 -36.17 -0.91
C PHE A 308 -0.78 -36.34 -1.78
N THR A 309 -0.62 -36.41 -3.11
CA THR A 309 -1.74 -36.64 -4.02
C THR A 309 -2.10 -38.13 -4.01
N TRP A 310 -3.37 -38.47 -3.77
CA TRP A 310 -3.86 -39.86 -3.93
C TRP A 310 -3.94 -40.33 -5.41
N SER A 311 -3.12 -39.76 -6.28
CA SER A 311 -3.01 -40.03 -7.72
C SER A 311 -2.07 -41.22 -7.93
N PRO A 312 -2.54 -42.39 -8.39
CA PRO A 312 -1.69 -43.57 -8.62
C PRO A 312 -0.82 -43.44 -9.89
N TYR A 313 -0.73 -42.24 -10.47
CA TYR A 313 -0.03 -41.97 -11.72
C TYR A 313 1.13 -40.99 -11.52
N TYR A 314 0.83 -39.78 -11.02
CA TYR A 314 1.80 -38.68 -10.93
C TYR A 314 1.62 -37.87 -9.63
N THR A 315 2.64 -37.95 -8.77
CA THR A 315 2.80 -37.20 -7.52
C THR A 315 3.23 -35.75 -7.76
N PHE A 316 3.31 -34.93 -6.70
CA PHE A 316 3.99 -33.63 -6.78
C PHE A 316 5.51 -33.85 -6.79
N ALA A 317 6.01 -34.18 -7.97
CA ALA A 317 7.43 -34.45 -8.21
C ALA A 317 7.97 -33.57 -9.32
N GLY A 318 9.25 -33.21 -9.19
CA GLY A 318 9.90 -32.30 -10.12
C GLY A 318 11.41 -32.26 -9.98
N ALA A 319 12.05 -31.53 -10.90
CA ALA A 319 13.47 -31.24 -10.86
C ALA A 319 13.74 -29.74 -10.95
N VAL A 320 14.69 -29.26 -10.13
CA VAL A 320 15.33 -27.96 -10.29
C VAL A 320 16.70 -28.17 -10.94
N ILE A 321 16.83 -27.72 -12.18
CA ILE A 321 18.02 -27.89 -13.02
C ILE A 321 18.79 -26.57 -13.02
N THR A 322 20.04 -26.60 -12.57
CA THR A 322 20.96 -25.44 -12.63
C THR A 322 22.11 -25.83 -13.57
N PRO A 323 22.15 -25.33 -14.81
CA PRO A 323 23.27 -25.59 -15.70
C PRO A 323 24.51 -24.81 -15.23
N TYR A 324 25.69 -25.31 -15.55
CA TYR A 324 26.95 -24.60 -15.35
C TYR A 324 27.93 -24.88 -16.49
N GLU A 325 28.90 -23.99 -16.66
CA GLU A 325 30.02 -24.19 -17.57
C GLU A 325 31.34 -23.79 -16.92
N PHE A 326 32.45 -24.09 -17.59
CA PHE A 326 33.78 -23.70 -17.11
C PHE A 326 34.52 -22.81 -18.11
N ASP A 327 34.96 -21.65 -17.62
CA ASP A 327 35.84 -20.69 -18.28
C ASP A 327 37.06 -20.38 -17.38
N GLN A 328 38.25 -20.31 -17.97
CA GLN A 328 39.50 -19.95 -17.28
C GLN A 328 39.67 -18.44 -17.08
N SER A 329 38.89 -17.60 -17.79
CA SER A 329 39.04 -16.14 -17.76
C SER A 329 38.40 -15.45 -16.53
N VAL A 330 37.56 -16.19 -15.80
CA VAL A 330 36.79 -15.67 -14.65
C VAL A 330 37.33 -16.15 -13.30
N GLY A 331 37.03 -15.42 -12.24
CA GLY A 331 37.10 -15.88 -10.86
C GLY A 331 35.72 -15.93 -10.21
N ASN A 332 35.52 -16.84 -9.25
CA ASN A 332 34.28 -16.95 -8.49
C ASN A 332 34.47 -16.45 -7.04
N LEU A 333 33.50 -15.69 -6.57
CA LEU A 333 33.37 -15.27 -5.18
C LEU A 333 32.14 -15.95 -4.57
N PHE A 334 32.37 -16.80 -3.56
CA PHE A 334 31.35 -17.57 -2.87
C PHE A 334 30.91 -16.86 -1.60
N VAL A 335 29.72 -16.25 -1.62
CA VAL A 335 29.15 -15.51 -0.49
C VAL A 335 28.16 -16.41 0.25
N ASN A 336 28.50 -16.79 1.48
CA ASN A 336 27.69 -17.66 2.33
C ASN A 336 26.99 -16.85 3.43
N TYR A 337 25.85 -17.36 3.90
CA TYR A 337 25.08 -16.74 4.99
C TYR A 337 24.77 -17.82 6.03
N GLN A 338 25.38 -17.73 7.21
CA GLN A 338 25.40 -18.83 8.18
C GLN A 338 24.97 -18.39 9.58
N THR A 339 24.50 -19.32 10.39
CA THR A 339 24.33 -19.13 11.84
C THR A 339 25.69 -19.04 12.54
N ASP A 340 25.71 -18.53 13.76
CA ASP A 340 26.82 -18.67 14.72
C ASP A 340 27.27 -20.13 14.90
N GLY A 341 26.34 -21.08 14.85
CA GLY A 341 26.58 -22.53 14.80
C GLY A 341 27.07 -23.10 13.46
N GLY A 342 27.28 -22.27 12.43
CA GLY A 342 27.81 -22.67 11.12
C GLY A 342 26.84 -23.39 10.19
N GLN A 343 25.52 -23.30 10.44
CA GLN A 343 24.49 -23.82 9.52
C GLN A 343 24.13 -22.74 8.49
N ASP A 344 24.02 -23.09 7.21
CA ASP A 344 23.55 -22.15 6.19
C ASP A 344 22.10 -21.70 6.48
N ILE A 345 21.84 -20.38 6.40
CA ILE A 345 20.52 -19.75 6.61
C ILE A 345 19.83 -19.48 5.27
N GLU A 346 20.60 -18.97 4.32
CA GLU A 346 20.18 -18.67 2.95
C GLU A 346 21.18 -19.27 1.97
N PRO A 347 20.76 -19.50 0.71
CA PRO A 347 21.61 -19.81 -0.43
C PRO A 347 23.00 -19.16 -0.46
N GLN A 348 24.04 -19.96 -0.71
CA GLN A 348 25.32 -19.41 -1.19
C GLN A 348 25.07 -18.62 -2.48
N THR A 349 25.38 -17.32 -2.45
CA THR A 349 25.38 -16.44 -3.63
C THR A 349 26.74 -16.54 -4.31
N ILE A 350 26.75 -16.68 -5.62
CA ILE A 350 27.99 -16.83 -6.40
C ILE A 350 28.08 -15.63 -7.33
N LEU A 351 29.12 -14.84 -7.15
CA LEU A 351 29.46 -13.77 -8.07
C LEU A 351 30.61 -14.24 -8.95
N THR A 352 30.45 -14.05 -10.26
CA THR A 352 31.48 -14.37 -11.26
C THR A 352 31.88 -13.07 -11.96
N GLY A 353 33.18 -12.84 -12.11
CA GLY A 353 33.73 -11.69 -12.84
C GLY A 353 35.09 -12.03 -13.44
N THR A 354 35.58 -11.20 -14.36
CA THR A 354 36.88 -11.41 -15.01
C THR A 354 38.00 -11.42 -13.98
N LEU A 355 39.03 -12.24 -14.19
CA LEU A 355 40.17 -12.28 -13.28
C LEU A 355 40.82 -10.90 -13.12
N ASN A 356 41.04 -10.51 -11.85
CA ASN A 356 41.51 -9.21 -11.38
C ASN A 356 40.50 -8.05 -11.45
N ASP A 357 39.26 -8.23 -11.92
CA ASP A 357 38.23 -7.19 -11.78
C ASP A 357 37.86 -7.00 -10.29
N PRO A 358 37.56 -5.77 -9.84
CA PRO A 358 37.18 -5.50 -8.46
C PRO A 358 35.73 -5.90 -8.16
N TYR A 359 35.48 -6.32 -6.91
CA TYR A 359 34.14 -6.51 -6.34
C TYR A 359 33.96 -5.69 -5.07
N ASP A 360 32.71 -5.32 -4.79
CA ASP A 360 32.29 -4.65 -3.56
C ASP A 360 30.91 -5.18 -3.12
N LEU A 361 30.92 -6.06 -2.13
CA LEU A 361 29.72 -6.69 -1.57
C LEU A 361 28.84 -5.69 -0.81
N THR A 362 29.41 -4.60 -0.29
CA THR A 362 28.66 -3.57 0.45
C THR A 362 27.72 -2.77 -0.47
N THR A 363 27.99 -2.78 -1.78
CA THR A 363 27.14 -2.18 -2.82
C THR A 363 26.49 -3.20 -3.75
N ASN A 364 26.75 -4.49 -3.59
CA ASN A 364 26.18 -5.53 -4.45
C ASN A 364 24.69 -5.75 -4.10
N GLY A 365 23.79 -5.37 -5.01
CA GLY A 365 22.35 -5.43 -4.79
C GLY A 365 21.83 -6.82 -4.41
N THR A 366 22.33 -7.89 -5.04
CA THR A 366 21.93 -9.27 -4.72
C THR A 366 22.29 -9.62 -3.28
N VAL A 367 23.56 -9.43 -2.90
CA VAL A 367 24.06 -9.77 -1.56
C VAL A 367 23.39 -8.91 -0.48
N GLN A 368 23.24 -7.61 -0.68
CA GLN A 368 22.55 -6.73 0.28
C GLN A 368 21.06 -7.05 0.41
N ASN A 369 20.37 -7.44 -0.67
CA ASN A 369 18.99 -7.90 -0.63
C ASN A 369 18.85 -9.23 0.14
N THR A 370 19.76 -10.19 -0.05
CA THR A 370 19.77 -11.43 0.73
C THR A 370 20.05 -11.17 2.21
N ILE A 371 21.02 -10.31 2.54
CA ILE A 371 21.28 -9.87 3.93
C ILE A 371 20.03 -9.22 4.54
N GLN A 372 19.24 -8.47 3.76
CA GLN A 372 17.99 -7.88 4.24
C GLN A 372 16.85 -8.90 4.36
N SER A 373 16.77 -9.93 3.48
CA SER A 373 15.87 -11.09 3.65
C SER A 373 16.10 -11.76 5.00
N ILE A 374 17.37 -12.06 5.33
CA ILE A 374 17.76 -12.71 6.59
C ILE A 374 17.38 -11.85 7.80
N LYS A 375 17.59 -10.53 7.72
CA LYS A 375 17.16 -9.59 8.77
C LYS A 375 15.63 -9.60 8.96
N ASN A 376 14.88 -9.61 7.86
CA ASN A 376 13.41 -9.69 7.90
C ASN A 376 12.90 -11.04 8.45
N GLN A 377 13.71 -12.10 8.43
CA GLN A 377 13.42 -13.40 9.05
C GLN A 377 13.75 -13.46 10.56
N GLY A 378 14.15 -12.34 11.18
CA GLY A 378 14.45 -12.27 12.61
C GLY A 378 15.84 -12.74 13.00
N TYR A 379 16.83 -12.62 12.10
CA TYR A 379 18.24 -12.79 12.43
C TYR A 379 18.97 -11.44 12.41
N TYR A 380 20.02 -11.27 13.22
CA TYR A 380 20.92 -10.11 13.13
C TYR A 380 22.32 -10.54 12.70
N LEU A 381 23.00 -9.69 11.92
CA LEU A 381 24.38 -9.94 11.49
C LEU A 381 25.32 -9.74 12.68
N GLU A 382 26.05 -10.79 13.05
CA GLU A 382 27.00 -10.81 14.15
C GLU A 382 28.40 -10.39 13.68
N LYS A 383 28.87 -10.98 12.56
CA LYS A 383 30.21 -10.76 12.01
C LYS A 383 30.29 -11.13 10.53
N VAL A 384 31.36 -10.68 9.86
CA VAL A 384 31.69 -11.07 8.48
C VAL A 384 33.08 -11.69 8.47
N ASN A 385 33.19 -12.90 7.93
CA ASN A 385 34.45 -13.61 7.75
C ASN A 385 34.89 -13.48 6.28
N GLY A 386 36.11 -13.00 6.02
CA GLY A 386 36.59 -12.71 4.66
C GLY A 386 36.69 -11.20 4.41
N SER A 387 36.83 -10.79 3.14
CA SER A 387 36.87 -9.37 2.75
C SER A 387 35.69 -9.02 1.85
N GLU A 388 34.85 -8.08 2.27
CA GLU A 388 33.71 -7.61 1.47
C GLU A 388 34.11 -6.86 0.20
N LYS A 389 35.39 -6.46 0.08
CA LYS A 389 35.95 -5.75 -1.07
C LYS A 389 37.28 -6.41 -1.47
N GLY A 390 37.50 -6.56 -2.76
CA GLY A 390 38.67 -7.26 -3.30
C GLY A 390 38.60 -7.39 -4.82
N ASN A 391 39.34 -8.34 -5.38
CA ASN A 391 39.34 -8.61 -6.82
C ASN A 391 39.12 -10.11 -7.07
N PHE A 392 38.52 -10.48 -8.20
CA PHE A 392 38.26 -11.88 -8.56
C PHE A 392 39.56 -12.66 -8.84
N THR A 393 39.69 -13.84 -8.26
CA THR A 393 40.90 -14.70 -8.28
C THR A 393 40.64 -16.06 -8.92
N ALA A 394 41.68 -16.68 -9.49
CA ALA A 394 41.56 -17.96 -10.20
C ALA A 394 41.36 -19.16 -9.26
N ASP A 395 41.79 -19.07 -8.00
CA ASP A 395 41.49 -20.06 -6.96
C ASP A 395 40.12 -19.83 -6.31
N GLY A 396 39.45 -18.73 -6.68
CA GLY A 396 38.25 -18.20 -6.03
C GLY A 396 38.54 -17.52 -4.70
N ALA A 397 37.48 -16.98 -4.10
CA ALA A 397 37.47 -16.42 -2.75
C ALA A 397 36.12 -16.72 -2.08
N SER A 398 36.05 -16.63 -0.76
CA SER A 398 34.77 -16.69 -0.04
C SER A 398 34.62 -15.59 1.00
N VAL A 399 33.37 -15.22 1.24
CA VAL A 399 32.94 -14.33 2.33
C VAL A 399 31.77 -15.01 3.02
N THR A 400 31.80 -15.11 4.35
CA THR A 400 30.69 -15.67 5.13
C THR A 400 30.14 -14.60 6.06
N TYR A 401 28.90 -14.19 5.81
CA TYR A 401 28.11 -13.38 6.73
C TYR A 401 27.55 -14.31 7.82
N VAL A 402 27.91 -14.08 9.07
CA VAL A 402 27.48 -14.90 10.22
C VAL A 402 26.43 -14.12 11.01
N PHE A 403 25.29 -14.76 11.25
CA PHE A 403 24.14 -14.18 11.92
C PHE A 403 23.75 -14.98 13.16
N THR A 404 23.09 -14.33 14.12
CA THR A 404 22.43 -15.00 15.25
C THR A 404 20.93 -14.77 15.17
N LYS A 405 20.12 -15.74 15.63
CA LYS A 405 18.66 -15.62 15.60
C LYS A 405 18.14 -14.86 16.82
N THR A 406 17.45 -13.75 16.59
CA THR A 406 16.77 -13.00 17.66
C THR A 406 15.54 -13.78 18.13
N PRO A 407 15.22 -13.81 19.44
CA PRO A 407 13.91 -14.26 19.89
C PRO A 407 12.79 -13.43 19.24
N ALA A 408 11.69 -14.05 18.85
CA ALA A 408 10.59 -13.39 18.12
C ALA A 408 9.86 -12.27 18.92
N ALA A 409 10.14 -12.17 20.22
CA ALA A 409 9.73 -11.07 21.07
C ALA A 409 10.82 -10.80 22.12
N ILE A 410 10.99 -9.53 22.48
CA ILE A 410 12.02 -9.07 23.42
C ILE A 410 11.40 -8.71 24.78
N LYS A 411 12.29 -8.53 25.76
CA LYS A 411 11.98 -8.01 27.10
C LYS A 411 12.61 -6.63 27.22
N VAL A 412 11.80 -5.59 27.43
CA VAL A 412 12.30 -4.22 27.67
C VAL A 412 12.12 -3.87 29.15
N PRO A 413 13.20 -3.71 29.94
CA PRO A 413 13.12 -3.16 31.29
C PRO A 413 12.51 -1.76 31.28
N VAL A 414 11.65 -1.45 32.25
CA VAL A 414 11.01 -0.14 32.38
C VAL A 414 11.16 0.38 33.80
N HIS A 415 11.89 1.48 33.98
CA HIS A 415 12.09 2.12 35.29
C HIS A 415 11.16 3.32 35.47
N TYR A 416 10.73 3.59 36.71
CA TYR A 416 9.80 4.68 37.04
C TYR A 416 10.49 5.72 37.92
N LEU A 417 10.97 6.80 37.30
CA LEU A 417 11.85 7.77 37.93
C LEU A 417 11.20 9.15 38.10
N ASP A 418 11.58 9.88 39.14
CA ASP A 418 11.25 11.29 39.30
C ASP A 418 12.12 12.18 38.39
N ALA A 419 11.80 13.48 38.31
CA ALA A 419 12.58 14.47 37.59
C ALA A 419 14.05 14.62 38.05
N ASN A 420 14.45 14.02 39.18
CA ASN A 420 15.82 13.95 39.69
C ASN A 420 16.50 12.61 39.37
N LYS A 421 15.89 11.77 38.52
CA LYS A 421 16.30 10.41 38.13
C LYS A 421 16.39 9.43 39.31
N LYS A 422 15.52 9.58 40.32
CA LYS A 422 15.39 8.65 41.46
C LYS A 422 14.14 7.77 41.34
N PRO A 423 14.19 6.49 41.70
CA PRO A 423 13.02 5.62 41.71
C PRO A 423 11.86 6.18 42.56
N ILE A 424 10.65 6.18 42.01
CA ILE A 424 9.47 6.71 42.70
C ILE A 424 9.04 5.73 43.80
N VAL A 425 8.98 6.21 45.05
CA VAL A 425 8.70 5.39 46.22
C VAL A 425 7.36 4.65 46.09
N GLY A 426 7.41 3.32 46.17
CA GLY A 426 6.23 2.46 46.05
C GLY A 426 5.89 2.02 44.62
N GLN A 427 6.62 2.50 43.60
CA GLN A 427 6.58 1.94 42.25
C GLN A 427 7.72 0.96 42.07
N ALA A 428 7.39 -0.31 41.78
CA ALA A 428 8.37 -1.30 41.36
C ALA A 428 8.58 -1.22 39.85
N ASP A 429 9.82 -1.41 39.40
CA ASP A 429 10.18 -1.46 37.99
C ASP A 429 9.38 -2.54 37.23
N GLY A 430 9.24 -2.33 35.94
CA GLY A 430 8.45 -3.18 35.05
C GLY A 430 9.30 -3.84 33.97
N GLU A 431 8.65 -4.72 33.22
CA GLU A 431 9.19 -5.30 32.00
C GLU A 431 8.07 -5.34 30.97
N LEU A 432 8.30 -4.82 29.77
CA LEU A 432 7.44 -5.10 28.63
C LEU A 432 7.89 -6.42 28.01
N SER A 433 7.07 -7.46 28.17
CA SER A 433 7.25 -8.76 27.54
C SER A 433 6.37 -8.87 26.29
N GLY A 434 6.91 -9.37 25.17
CA GLY A 434 6.15 -9.54 23.94
C GLY A 434 6.40 -8.46 22.87
N VAL A 435 7.28 -7.50 23.15
CA VAL A 435 7.62 -6.41 22.24
C VAL A 435 8.28 -6.99 20.97
N PRO A 436 7.84 -6.60 19.76
CA PRO A 436 8.50 -6.99 18.50
C PRO A 436 9.98 -6.59 18.43
N THR A 437 10.75 -7.32 17.63
CA THR A 437 12.20 -7.08 17.46
C THR A 437 12.53 -5.87 16.58
N ASP A 438 11.57 -5.36 15.80
CA ASP A 438 11.77 -4.20 14.94
C ASP A 438 11.49 -2.88 15.66
N LYS A 439 10.35 -2.76 16.37
CA LYS A 439 9.90 -1.54 17.05
C LYS A 439 9.01 -1.80 18.27
N LEU A 440 9.08 -0.87 19.23
CA LEU A 440 8.10 -0.73 20.31
C LEU A 440 6.79 -0.16 19.74
N SER A 441 5.63 -0.81 19.95
CA SER A 441 4.36 -0.25 19.47
C SER A 441 3.84 0.88 20.37
N ALA A 442 3.02 1.76 19.80
CA ALA A 442 2.35 2.82 20.56
C ALA A 442 1.38 2.27 21.64
N ALA A 443 0.90 1.02 21.50
CA ALA A 443 0.09 0.36 22.51
C ALA A 443 0.95 -0.15 23.68
N ASP A 444 2.09 -0.79 23.38
CA ASP A 444 3.02 -1.30 24.38
C ASP A 444 3.64 -0.16 25.19
N PHE A 445 4.11 0.89 24.51
CA PHE A 445 4.62 2.10 25.15
C PHE A 445 3.56 2.74 26.08
N LYS A 446 2.31 2.87 25.61
CA LYS A 446 1.21 3.39 26.44
C LYS A 446 0.86 2.46 27.62
N SER A 447 1.11 1.15 27.51
CA SER A 447 0.93 0.20 28.62
C SER A 447 2.02 0.34 29.70
N ALA A 448 3.21 0.81 29.33
CA ALA A 448 4.29 1.14 30.26
C ALA A 448 4.02 2.46 31.02
N GLN A 449 3.27 3.40 30.44
CA GLN A 449 2.90 4.68 31.06
C GLN A 449 1.88 4.47 32.19
N ARG A 450 2.35 4.20 33.41
CA ARG A 450 1.49 4.03 34.60
C ARG A 450 0.92 5.37 35.08
N THR A 451 -0.32 5.35 35.56
CA THR A 451 -0.87 6.45 36.37
C THR A 451 -0.32 6.33 37.79
N ILE A 452 0.52 7.28 38.20
CA ILE A 452 1.18 7.29 39.52
C ILE A 452 0.59 8.42 40.36
N ALA A 453 0.06 8.10 41.55
CA ALA A 453 -0.58 9.11 42.39
C ALA A 453 0.41 10.18 42.87
N GLY A 454 0.11 11.46 42.61
CA GLY A 454 0.98 12.60 42.92
C GLY A 454 2.09 12.86 41.89
N TYR A 455 2.03 12.22 40.72
CA TYR A 455 3.03 12.35 39.65
C TYR A 455 2.36 12.38 38.27
N GLU A 456 2.89 13.15 37.33
CA GLU A 456 2.47 13.18 35.92
C GLU A 456 3.64 12.83 35.01
N TYR A 457 3.38 12.05 33.96
CA TYR A 457 4.39 11.64 32.99
C TYR A 457 4.93 12.86 32.22
N SER A 458 6.26 13.00 32.16
CA SER A 458 6.94 14.06 31.42
C SER A 458 7.46 13.57 30.07
N HIS A 459 8.38 12.59 30.10
CA HIS A 459 9.07 12.08 28.92
C HIS A 459 9.69 10.71 29.21
N ALA A 460 10.23 10.08 28.17
CA ALA A 460 11.02 8.86 28.29
C ALA A 460 12.49 9.15 27.95
N GLU A 461 13.40 8.42 28.59
CA GLU A 461 14.81 8.39 28.25
C GLU A 461 15.27 6.96 27.92
N VAL A 462 16.34 6.86 27.14
CA VAL A 462 17.12 5.64 26.90
C VAL A 462 18.59 6.02 26.95
N ASP A 463 19.42 5.26 27.66
CA ASP A 463 20.85 5.56 27.85
C ASP A 463 21.08 6.99 28.41
N GLY A 464 20.15 7.46 29.24
CA GLY A 464 20.14 8.81 29.83
C GLY A 464 19.85 9.96 28.86
N GLN A 465 19.38 9.68 27.63
CA GLN A 465 19.01 10.67 26.61
C GLN A 465 17.49 10.72 26.41
N THR A 466 16.89 11.91 26.38
CA THR A 466 15.47 12.11 26.10
C THR A 466 15.06 11.64 24.70
N VAL A 467 14.02 10.79 24.64
CA VAL A 467 13.49 10.24 23.39
C VAL A 467 12.14 10.90 23.07
N ALA A 468 12.05 11.58 21.93
CA ALA A 468 10.84 12.30 21.51
C ALA A 468 9.69 11.36 21.11
N ASP A 469 9.99 10.19 20.52
CA ASP A 469 9.03 9.14 20.21
C ASP A 469 9.67 7.75 20.40
N PRO A 470 9.43 7.08 21.54
CA PRO A 470 9.95 5.75 21.82
C PRO A 470 9.52 4.65 20.83
N THR A 471 8.50 4.87 20.00
CA THR A 471 8.11 3.91 18.94
C THR A 471 9.06 3.93 17.73
N THR A 472 9.98 4.89 17.67
CA THR A 472 11.05 4.96 16.64
C THR A 472 12.34 4.25 17.04
N LEU A 473 12.45 3.77 18.28
CA LEU A 473 13.65 3.12 18.80
C LEU A 473 13.88 1.74 18.17
N THR A 474 15.14 1.44 17.90
CA THR A 474 15.61 0.13 17.42
C THR A 474 15.82 -0.87 18.57
N TYR A 475 15.93 -2.16 18.24
CA TYR A 475 16.26 -3.23 19.19
C TYR A 475 17.43 -2.91 20.13
N ASP A 476 18.57 -2.48 19.59
CA ASP A 476 19.78 -2.20 20.39
C ASP A 476 19.50 -1.12 21.45
N GLN A 477 18.77 -0.08 21.08
CA GLN A 477 18.37 0.99 21.99
C GLN A 477 17.38 0.49 23.05
N LEU A 478 16.33 -0.23 22.64
CA LEU A 478 15.33 -0.80 23.57
C LEU A 478 15.94 -1.82 24.54
N SER A 479 16.99 -2.55 24.13
CA SER A 479 17.66 -3.55 24.97
C SER A 479 18.34 -2.94 26.21
N LYS A 480 18.63 -1.63 26.20
CA LYS A 480 19.23 -0.89 27.32
C LYS A 480 18.23 -0.53 28.43
N GLY A 481 16.94 -0.75 28.20
CA GLY A 481 15.85 -0.33 29.09
C GLY A 481 15.31 1.07 28.76
N LEU A 482 14.13 1.35 29.31
CA LEU A 482 13.34 2.55 29.06
C LEU A 482 13.02 3.24 30.39
N ASP A 483 13.62 4.41 30.60
CA ASP A 483 13.41 5.21 31.81
C ASP A 483 12.22 6.13 31.60
N LEU A 484 11.13 5.95 32.35
CA LEU A 484 9.96 6.83 32.29
C LEU A 484 10.05 7.88 33.40
N ILE A 485 10.17 9.15 32.98
CA ILE A 485 10.39 10.29 33.88
C ILE A 485 9.05 10.96 34.20
N TYR A 486 8.77 11.14 35.49
CA TYR A 486 7.55 11.79 35.98
C TYR A 486 7.85 13.01 36.85
N ASN A 487 7.08 14.08 36.64
CA ASN A 487 7.10 15.29 37.46
C ASN A 487 6.17 15.11 38.66
N GLN A 488 6.65 15.39 39.88
CA GLN A 488 5.81 15.36 41.07
C GLN A 488 4.82 16.54 41.05
N THR A 489 3.53 16.29 41.23
CA THR A 489 2.52 17.35 41.28
C THR A 489 2.48 18.02 42.65
N ALA A 490 2.26 19.34 42.65
CA ALA A 490 2.15 20.16 43.84
C ALA A 490 0.68 20.39 44.23
N LYS A 491 0.41 20.65 45.51
CA LYS A 491 -0.91 21.16 45.94
C LYS A 491 -1.04 22.64 45.61
N ALA A 492 -2.26 23.08 45.33
CA ALA A 492 -2.54 24.47 44.97
C ALA A 492 -2.15 25.46 46.09
N VAL A 493 -1.71 26.65 45.69
CA VAL A 493 -1.47 27.79 46.59
C VAL A 493 -2.77 28.56 46.76
N ASN A 494 -3.22 28.67 48.01
CA ASN A 494 -4.45 29.38 48.36
C ASN A 494 -4.15 30.88 48.57
N VAL A 495 -5.06 31.79 48.17
CA VAL A 495 -4.86 33.24 48.37
C VAL A 495 -6.00 33.84 49.19
N LYS A 496 -5.66 34.55 50.26
CA LYS A 496 -6.60 35.18 51.21
C LYS A 496 -6.34 36.67 51.35
N TYR A 497 -7.42 37.41 51.64
CA TYR A 497 -7.40 38.85 51.91
C TYR A 497 -8.07 39.07 53.28
N VAL A 498 -7.33 39.64 54.24
CA VAL A 498 -7.75 39.77 55.63
C VAL A 498 -7.51 41.19 56.16
N ASP A 499 -8.27 41.59 57.17
CA ASP A 499 -8.09 42.89 57.83
C ASP A 499 -6.96 42.87 58.88
N GLU A 500 -6.75 43.99 59.57
CA GLU A 500 -5.69 44.15 60.57
C GLU A 500 -5.79 43.21 61.78
N ASN A 501 -6.93 42.52 61.95
CA ASN A 501 -7.17 41.53 63.00
C ASN A 501 -7.03 40.08 62.49
N GLY A 502 -6.85 39.89 61.17
CA GLY A 502 -6.85 38.59 60.50
C GLY A 502 -8.24 38.10 60.09
N ASP A 503 -9.30 38.91 60.25
CA ASP A 503 -10.64 38.56 59.79
C ASP A 503 -10.74 38.68 58.25
N ALA A 504 -11.34 37.68 57.59
CA ALA A 504 -11.43 37.66 56.13
C ALA A 504 -12.31 38.81 55.61
N ILE A 505 -11.73 39.67 54.75
CA ILE A 505 -12.45 40.83 54.20
C ILE A 505 -13.53 40.33 53.25
N LYS A 506 -14.73 40.90 53.39
CA LYS A 506 -15.92 40.47 52.65
C LYS A 506 -16.30 41.46 51.58
N ASP A 507 -16.86 40.95 50.49
CA ASP A 507 -17.46 41.73 49.42
C ASP A 507 -18.82 42.36 49.83
N ALA A 508 -19.45 43.07 48.90
CA ALA A 508 -20.76 43.68 49.13
C ALA A 508 -21.92 42.68 49.31
N ALA A 509 -21.71 41.38 49.03
CA ALA A 509 -22.65 40.29 49.30
C ALA A 509 -22.33 39.54 50.61
N GLY A 510 -21.28 39.95 51.35
CA GLY A 510 -20.87 39.34 52.60
C GLY A 510 -19.99 38.08 52.45
N GLN A 511 -19.54 37.75 51.23
CA GLN A 511 -18.67 36.60 50.96
C GLN A 511 -17.20 36.98 51.12
N PRO A 512 -16.33 36.10 51.67
CA PRO A 512 -14.89 36.36 51.74
C PRO A 512 -14.29 36.60 50.36
N ILE A 513 -13.52 37.66 50.21
CA ILE A 513 -12.75 37.93 48.99
C ILE A 513 -11.64 36.87 48.92
N THR A 514 -11.62 36.11 47.84
CA THR A 514 -10.61 35.09 47.53
C THR A 514 -9.75 35.49 46.34
N GLY A 515 -8.67 34.75 46.12
CA GLY A 515 -7.82 34.87 44.94
C GLY A 515 -7.25 33.52 44.55
N GLU A 516 -6.65 33.48 43.36
CA GLU A 516 -6.06 32.29 42.77
C GLU A 516 -4.56 32.51 42.56
N ALA A 517 -3.79 31.43 42.51
CA ALA A 517 -2.38 31.45 42.16
C ALA A 517 -2.19 30.97 40.72
N THR A 518 -1.32 31.66 39.99
CA THR A 518 -0.96 31.31 38.61
C THR A 518 0.32 30.46 38.62
N TYR A 519 0.37 29.43 37.79
CA TYR A 519 1.50 28.49 37.67
C TYR A 519 2.03 28.53 36.22
N PRO A 520 2.99 29.42 35.89
CA PRO A 520 3.45 29.60 34.51
C PRO A 520 4.00 28.32 33.85
N ASP A 521 4.74 27.54 34.63
CA ASP A 521 5.44 26.32 34.18
C ASP A 521 4.74 25.02 34.65
N GLY A 522 3.44 25.12 34.96
CA GLY A 522 2.62 24.00 35.47
C GLY A 522 2.71 23.79 36.99
N GLN A 523 1.75 23.06 37.54
CA GLN A 523 1.57 22.89 38.99
C GLN A 523 2.46 21.75 39.56
N PHE A 524 3.76 21.79 39.29
CA PHE A 524 4.73 20.77 39.71
C PHE A 524 5.64 21.26 40.84
N VAL A 525 6.12 20.35 41.67
CA VAL A 525 7.03 20.66 42.79
C VAL A 525 8.32 21.31 42.26
N GLY A 526 8.70 22.45 42.82
CA GLY A 526 9.85 23.25 42.40
C GLY A 526 9.52 24.35 41.37
N GLN A 527 8.41 24.26 40.64
CA GLN A 527 8.03 25.28 39.65
C GLN A 527 7.52 26.58 40.30
N PRO A 528 7.63 27.73 39.63
CA PRO A 528 7.19 29.00 40.19
C PRO A 528 5.65 29.13 40.26
N TYR A 529 5.19 29.89 41.26
CA TYR A 529 3.84 30.43 41.32
C TYR A 529 3.86 31.94 41.54
N THR A 530 2.79 32.61 41.11
CA THR A 530 2.54 34.04 41.37
C THR A 530 1.11 34.27 41.86
N THR A 531 0.90 35.34 42.63
CA THR A 531 -0.40 35.75 43.18
C THR A 531 -0.56 37.27 43.09
N GLU A 532 -1.80 37.74 42.97
CA GLU A 532 -2.12 39.16 42.75
C GLU A 532 -2.57 39.87 44.05
N GLN A 533 -2.20 41.14 44.21
CA GLN A 533 -2.75 42.02 45.25
C GLN A 533 -3.99 42.74 44.72
N LYS A 534 -5.14 42.57 45.39
CA LYS A 534 -6.39 43.28 45.03
C LYS A 534 -6.48 44.67 45.67
N THR A 535 -7.14 45.60 44.98
CA THR A 535 -7.59 46.87 45.57
C THR A 535 -8.98 46.66 46.17
N ILE A 536 -9.15 46.97 47.46
CA ILE A 536 -10.39 46.70 48.20
C ILE A 536 -10.95 48.01 48.76
N ALA A 537 -12.19 48.35 48.37
CA ALA A 537 -12.81 49.62 48.76
C ALA A 537 -13.06 49.71 50.28
N GLY A 538 -12.74 50.86 50.87
CA GLY A 538 -12.87 51.10 52.32
C GLY A 538 -11.70 50.57 53.17
N TYR A 539 -10.73 49.91 52.54
CA TYR A 539 -9.52 49.37 53.17
C TYR A 539 -8.25 49.90 52.46
N THR A 540 -7.10 49.80 53.11
CA THR A 540 -5.79 50.16 52.57
C THR A 540 -4.81 49.03 52.82
N PHE A 541 -4.10 48.58 51.79
CA PHE A 541 -3.15 47.46 51.90
C PHE A 541 -1.97 47.80 52.83
N ASP A 542 -1.60 46.86 53.71
CA ASP A 542 -0.42 46.92 54.58
C ASP A 542 0.73 46.07 54.00
N LYS A 543 0.55 44.75 53.95
CA LYS A 543 1.61 43.79 53.60
C LYS A 543 1.09 42.41 53.20
N VAL A 544 1.97 41.60 52.62
CA VAL A 544 1.80 40.14 52.56
C VAL A 544 2.36 39.54 53.85
N ASP A 545 1.62 38.64 54.50
CA ASP A 545 2.09 37.93 55.69
C ASP A 545 2.84 36.64 55.33
N THR A 546 4.13 36.63 55.68
CA THR A 546 5.03 35.48 55.58
C THR A 546 5.39 34.89 56.94
N SER A 547 4.73 35.33 58.02
CA SER A 547 4.88 34.76 59.36
C SER A 547 4.15 33.41 59.48
N ASN A 548 4.54 32.61 60.47
CA ASN A 548 3.85 31.36 60.87
C ASN A 548 3.56 30.34 59.73
N GLY A 549 4.34 30.36 58.64
CA GLY A 549 4.15 29.49 57.47
C GLY A 549 3.32 30.11 56.34
N GLY A 550 2.97 31.39 56.42
CA GLY A 550 2.44 32.16 55.30
C GLY A 550 3.41 32.21 54.11
N LEU A 551 2.88 32.07 52.90
CA LEU A 551 3.66 32.11 51.66
C LEU A 551 3.82 33.54 51.14
N PRO A 552 4.98 33.88 50.52
CA PRO A 552 5.16 35.13 49.80
C PRO A 552 4.30 35.20 48.53
N ALA A 553 4.07 36.41 48.00
CA ALA A 553 3.24 36.61 46.81
C ALA A 553 3.76 35.90 45.54
N THR A 554 5.05 35.58 45.50
CA THR A 554 5.68 34.77 44.45
C THR A 554 6.70 33.83 45.09
N GLY A 555 6.79 32.59 44.62
CA GLY A 555 7.73 31.60 45.16
C GLY A 555 7.74 30.31 44.34
N THR A 556 8.33 29.25 44.88
CA THR A 556 8.32 27.91 44.26
C THR A 556 7.35 26.96 44.95
N LEU A 557 6.72 26.09 44.19
CA LEU A 557 5.73 25.13 44.65
C LEU A 557 6.34 23.99 45.47
N THR A 558 5.59 23.53 46.47
CA THR A 558 5.95 22.37 47.31
C THR A 558 4.87 21.29 47.20
N ALA A 559 5.19 20.05 47.59
CA ALA A 559 4.22 18.96 47.62
C ALA A 559 3.03 19.23 48.58
N ASP A 560 3.20 20.15 49.54
CA ASP A 560 2.15 20.54 50.51
C ASP A 560 1.41 21.83 50.15
N GLY A 561 1.88 22.59 49.16
CA GLY A 561 1.29 23.87 48.76
C GLY A 561 1.44 24.92 49.87
N GLY A 562 0.38 25.71 50.11
CA GLY A 562 0.33 26.64 51.23
C GLY A 562 -0.75 27.72 51.08
N THR A 563 -0.56 28.86 51.76
CA THR A 563 -1.47 30.02 51.70
C THR A 563 -0.70 31.33 51.68
N VAL A 564 -0.94 32.17 50.67
CA VAL A 564 -0.56 33.59 50.64
C VAL A 564 -1.66 34.41 51.30
N THR A 565 -1.31 35.33 52.21
CA THR A 565 -2.28 36.18 52.92
C THR A 565 -1.91 37.65 52.77
N TYR A 566 -2.82 38.45 52.21
CA TYR A 566 -2.69 39.91 52.08
C TYR A 566 -3.46 40.60 53.22
N ILE A 567 -2.79 41.46 53.98
CA ILE A 567 -3.34 42.21 55.12
C ILE A 567 -3.67 43.66 54.72
N TYR A 568 -4.80 44.18 55.19
CA TYR A 568 -5.26 45.55 54.95
C TYR A 568 -5.78 46.20 56.25
N THR A 569 -5.72 47.54 56.32
CA THR A 569 -6.23 48.37 57.44
C THR A 569 -7.53 49.06 57.04
N LYS A 570 -8.47 49.25 57.97
CA LYS A 570 -9.81 49.80 57.69
C LYS A 570 -9.93 51.33 57.85
N ASN A 571 -10.63 52.00 56.93
CA ASN A 571 -10.77 53.46 56.91
C ASN A 571 -11.95 53.98 57.77
N THR A 572 -11.83 55.19 58.38
CA THR A 572 -12.79 55.74 59.36
C THR A 572 -13.32 57.16 59.07
N PRO A 573 -14.64 57.44 59.23
CA PRO A 573 -15.27 58.78 59.19
C PRO A 573 -16.06 59.11 60.50
N PRO A 574 -16.76 60.27 60.68
CA PRO A 574 -16.84 61.56 59.96
C PRO A 574 -16.68 62.82 60.88
N VAL A 575 -16.95 64.05 60.37
CA VAL A 575 -17.25 65.28 61.14
C VAL A 575 -18.22 66.21 60.39
N THR A 576 -18.92 67.11 61.10
CA THR A 576 -20.00 67.99 60.58
C THR A 576 -19.51 69.31 59.97
N GLN A 577 -20.26 69.85 58.99
CA GLN A 577 -19.95 71.07 58.25
C GLN A 577 -21.20 71.97 58.07
N GLY A 578 -20.99 73.27 57.90
CA GLY A 578 -21.98 74.25 57.46
C GLY A 578 -21.74 74.68 56.00
N THR A 579 -22.74 75.29 55.36
CA THR A 579 -22.82 75.42 53.89
C THR A 579 -23.01 76.87 53.45
N VAL A 580 -22.36 77.25 52.35
CA VAL A 580 -22.57 78.52 51.64
C VAL A 580 -22.82 78.21 50.16
N ILE A 581 -23.85 78.81 49.59
CA ILE A 581 -24.25 78.62 48.19
C ILE A 581 -24.14 79.95 47.45
N ALA A 582 -23.22 80.04 46.50
CA ALA A 582 -23.15 81.14 45.53
C ALA A 582 -24.05 80.81 44.32
N LYS A 583 -25.17 81.53 44.20
CA LYS A 583 -26.12 81.44 43.08
C LYS A 583 -25.83 82.50 42.02
N TYR A 584 -26.13 82.15 40.76
CA TYR A 584 -25.98 83.05 39.62
C TYR A 584 -27.27 83.00 38.80
N VAL A 585 -28.00 84.13 38.75
CA VAL A 585 -29.34 84.24 38.17
C VAL A 585 -29.40 85.35 37.11
N ASP A 586 -30.37 85.29 36.20
CA ASP A 586 -30.71 86.43 35.33
C ASP A 586 -31.60 87.47 36.04
N GLU A 587 -31.92 88.57 35.36
CA GLU A 587 -32.79 89.64 35.86
C GLU A 587 -34.21 89.21 36.26
N SER A 588 -34.67 88.02 35.85
CA SER A 588 -35.95 87.44 36.27
C SER A 588 -35.83 86.57 37.53
N GLY A 589 -34.62 86.39 38.07
CA GLY A 589 -34.32 85.49 39.19
C GLY A 589 -34.15 84.02 38.78
N LYS A 590 -34.18 83.71 37.49
CA LYS A 590 -33.95 82.35 36.96
C LYS A 590 -32.46 82.02 37.01
N GLU A 591 -32.11 80.84 37.51
CA GLU A 591 -30.72 80.37 37.60
C GLU A 591 -30.12 80.11 36.21
N ILE A 592 -28.92 80.64 35.96
CA ILE A 592 -28.22 80.63 34.66
C ILE A 592 -26.88 79.90 34.67
N HIS A 593 -26.30 79.72 35.85
CA HIS A 593 -25.14 78.88 36.10
C HIS A 593 -25.38 78.17 37.44
N ALA A 594 -25.07 76.88 37.50
CA ALA A 594 -25.30 76.05 38.67
C ALA A 594 -24.64 76.64 39.94
N PRO A 595 -25.22 76.44 41.13
CA PRO A 595 -24.74 77.12 42.32
C PRO A 595 -23.42 76.55 42.79
N ILE A 596 -22.41 77.41 42.98
CA ILE A 596 -21.16 76.98 43.61
C ILE A 596 -21.42 76.85 45.11
N THR A 597 -21.56 75.60 45.56
CA THR A 597 -21.75 75.27 46.96
C THR A 597 -20.39 74.98 47.59
N THR A 598 -20.03 75.70 48.63
CA THR A 598 -18.87 75.41 49.48
C THR A 598 -19.33 74.98 50.86
N THR A 599 -18.58 74.09 51.50
CA THR A 599 -18.82 73.66 52.87
C THR A 599 -17.56 73.85 53.71
N GLY A 600 -17.75 74.18 54.99
CA GLY A 600 -16.67 74.44 55.93
C GLY A 600 -17.08 74.12 57.36
N ALA A 601 -16.11 74.07 58.27
CA ALA A 601 -16.44 73.96 59.69
C ALA A 601 -17.14 75.25 60.16
N ALA A 602 -18.20 75.13 60.96
CA ALA A 602 -18.93 76.31 61.42
C ALA A 602 -18.00 77.22 62.26
N GLY A 603 -17.92 78.49 61.89
CA GLY A 603 -17.01 79.49 62.47
C GLY A 603 -15.75 79.78 61.66
N THR A 604 -15.45 79.09 60.55
CA THR A 604 -14.35 79.50 59.64
C THR A 604 -14.83 80.49 58.58
N ASP A 605 -13.92 81.31 58.06
CA ASP A 605 -14.24 82.29 57.01
C ASP A 605 -14.63 81.63 55.66
N TYR A 606 -15.46 82.31 54.89
CA TYR A 606 -15.76 82.03 53.48
C TYR A 606 -15.56 83.26 52.58
N THR A 607 -15.41 83.01 51.30
CA THR A 607 -15.48 84.01 50.23
C THR A 607 -16.14 83.38 49.01
N THR A 608 -17.14 84.03 48.44
CA THR A 608 -17.70 83.67 47.13
C THR A 608 -17.10 84.54 46.03
N THR A 609 -17.15 84.07 44.78
CA THR A 609 -16.53 84.75 43.64
C THR A 609 -17.57 85.03 42.57
N GLN A 610 -17.64 86.27 42.08
CA GLN A 610 -18.43 86.61 40.91
C GLN A 610 -17.82 85.92 39.67
N LEU A 611 -18.62 85.15 38.94
CA LEU A 611 -18.17 84.52 37.69
C LEU A 611 -18.40 85.45 36.48
N GLY A 612 -17.59 85.30 35.44
CA GLY A 612 -18.02 85.61 34.08
C GLY A 612 -18.75 84.39 33.52
N ILE A 613 -19.95 84.56 32.99
CA ILE A 613 -20.80 83.46 32.52
C ILE A 613 -20.94 83.58 31.00
N THR A 614 -20.60 82.51 30.28
CA THR A 614 -20.68 82.51 28.81
C THR A 614 -22.12 82.76 28.38
N GLY A 615 -22.35 83.90 27.74
CA GLY A 615 -23.68 84.32 27.34
C GLY A 615 -24.49 85.08 28.41
N TYR A 616 -23.87 85.58 29.48
CA TYR A 616 -24.53 86.48 30.45
C TYR A 616 -23.53 87.48 31.08
N GLU A 617 -23.84 88.78 31.05
CA GLU A 617 -23.03 89.83 31.70
C GLU A 617 -23.53 90.14 33.12
N PHE A 618 -22.62 90.35 34.08
CA PHE A 618 -22.99 90.63 35.47
C PHE A 618 -23.59 92.02 35.66
N LYS A 619 -24.63 92.11 36.49
CA LYS A 619 -25.39 93.35 36.73
C LYS A 619 -25.31 93.85 38.18
N LYS A 620 -25.66 93.02 39.17
CA LYS A 620 -25.58 93.35 40.61
C LYS A 620 -25.65 92.11 41.51
N LEU A 621 -25.43 92.27 42.81
CA LEU A 621 -25.92 91.29 43.82
C LEU A 621 -27.43 91.46 44.03
N ALA A 622 -28.11 90.40 44.44
CA ALA A 622 -29.51 90.47 44.88
C ALA A 622 -29.62 91.21 46.23
N ASP A 623 -30.75 91.88 46.45
CA ASP A 623 -30.92 92.79 47.60
C ASP A 623 -31.15 92.04 48.94
N ASP A 624 -31.41 90.74 48.88
CA ASP A 624 -31.56 89.79 49.99
C ASP A 624 -30.33 88.86 50.16
N SER A 625 -29.27 89.06 49.37
CA SER A 625 -28.06 88.24 49.37
C SER A 625 -27.29 88.31 50.69
N ALA A 626 -26.77 87.17 51.16
CA ALA A 626 -25.69 87.15 52.14
C ALA A 626 -24.43 87.87 51.58
N PRO A 627 -23.52 88.37 52.44
CA PRO A 627 -22.33 89.08 51.99
C PRO A 627 -21.35 88.14 51.27
N VAL A 628 -20.63 88.68 50.27
CA VAL A 628 -19.63 87.95 49.47
C VAL A 628 -18.47 87.37 50.30
N LYS A 629 -18.26 87.90 51.52
CA LYS A 629 -17.34 87.34 52.53
C LYS A 629 -18.04 87.32 53.88
N GLY A 630 -17.83 86.24 54.64
CA GLY A 630 -18.45 86.01 55.95
C GLY A 630 -17.84 84.79 56.63
N GLN A 631 -18.58 84.16 57.56
CA GLN A 631 -18.18 82.89 58.19
C GLN A 631 -19.25 81.81 57.99
N TYR A 632 -18.85 80.54 57.92
CA TYR A 632 -19.79 79.43 57.82
C TYR A 632 -20.63 79.34 59.11
N THR A 633 -21.94 79.55 59.01
CA THR A 633 -22.88 79.23 60.09
C THR A 633 -23.27 77.76 60.03
N ASN A 634 -23.80 77.22 61.13
CA ASN A 634 -24.50 75.92 61.07
C ASN A 634 -25.78 76.08 60.24
N GLY A 635 -26.00 75.23 59.23
CA GLY A 635 -27.02 75.41 58.19
C GLY A 635 -26.47 76.00 56.89
N THR A 636 -27.36 76.60 56.07
CA THR A 636 -27.04 77.06 54.70
C THR A 636 -27.23 78.56 54.54
N GLN A 637 -26.19 79.26 54.09
CA GLN A 637 -26.22 80.67 53.67
C GLN A 637 -26.23 80.77 52.14
N THR A 638 -26.83 81.82 51.57
CA THR A 638 -26.89 82.01 50.10
C THR A 638 -26.43 83.41 49.68
N VAL A 639 -25.44 83.48 48.78
CA VAL A 639 -25.01 84.71 48.11
C VAL A 639 -25.53 84.66 46.67
N THR A 640 -26.22 85.69 46.18
CA THR A 640 -26.87 85.67 44.86
C THR A 640 -26.38 86.79 43.97
N TYR A 641 -25.75 86.42 42.85
CA TYR A 641 -25.27 87.33 41.80
C TYR A 641 -26.29 87.35 40.63
N VAL A 642 -26.63 88.54 40.12
CA VAL A 642 -27.66 88.79 39.10
C VAL A 642 -27.02 89.30 37.80
N TYR A 643 -27.46 88.78 36.66
CA TYR A 643 -26.87 88.98 35.32
C TYR A 643 -27.93 89.32 34.25
N ALA A 644 -27.49 89.76 33.07
CA ALA A 644 -28.32 90.01 31.87
C ALA A 644 -27.87 89.11 30.70
N ALA A 645 -28.81 88.71 29.82
CA ALA A 645 -28.59 87.65 28.83
C ALA A 645 -27.92 88.12 27.52
N SER A 646 -27.00 87.28 27.01
CA SER A 646 -26.26 87.42 25.75
C SER A 646 -26.31 86.09 24.98
N THR A 647 -27.09 86.01 23.90
CA THR A 647 -27.47 84.73 23.26
C THR A 647 -26.33 84.01 22.50
N PRO A 648 -26.33 82.66 22.40
CA PRO A 648 -26.88 81.64 23.30
C PRO A 648 -25.92 80.44 23.59
N VAL A 649 -26.34 79.51 24.46
CA VAL A 649 -25.52 78.40 25.02
C VAL A 649 -25.50 77.14 24.12
N GLU A 650 -24.40 76.37 24.21
CA GLU A 650 -24.17 75.14 23.44
C GLU A 650 -24.84 73.88 24.05
N GLN A 651 -25.50 73.06 23.21
CA GLN A 651 -26.04 71.75 23.60
C GLN A 651 -25.08 70.60 23.23
N TYR A 652 -25.17 69.48 23.94
CA TYR A 652 -24.36 68.28 23.70
C TYR A 652 -25.23 67.03 23.52
N GLY A 653 -24.79 66.13 22.66
CA GLY A 653 -25.41 64.83 22.36
C GLY A 653 -24.48 63.67 22.68
N GLN A 654 -25.01 62.44 22.61
CA GLN A 654 -24.27 61.22 22.96
C GLN A 654 -24.32 60.17 21.83
N VAL A 655 -23.27 59.38 21.69
CA VAL A 655 -23.20 58.22 20.77
C VAL A 655 -22.73 57.01 21.57
N ILE A 656 -23.45 55.89 21.44
CA ILE A 656 -23.10 54.59 22.04
C ILE A 656 -22.70 53.64 20.91
N THR A 657 -21.49 53.11 20.98
CA THR A 657 -20.95 52.12 20.05
C THR A 657 -21.07 50.74 20.66
N GLN A 658 -21.74 49.81 19.96
CA GLN A 658 -21.94 48.43 20.40
C GLN A 658 -21.28 47.45 19.44
N PHE A 659 -20.74 46.35 19.96
CA PHE A 659 -20.06 45.31 19.18
C PHE A 659 -20.76 43.97 19.46
N LYS A 660 -21.42 43.43 18.43
CA LYS A 660 -22.30 42.26 18.54
C LYS A 660 -21.94 41.18 17.53
N ASP A 661 -22.24 39.92 17.85
CA ASP A 661 -22.15 38.83 16.89
C ASP A 661 -23.35 38.82 15.92
N SER A 662 -23.33 37.92 14.92
CA SER A 662 -24.42 37.73 13.96
C SER A 662 -25.72 37.14 14.55
N LEU A 663 -25.74 36.81 15.85
CA LEU A 663 -26.93 36.39 16.60
C LEU A 663 -27.46 37.50 17.53
N GLY A 664 -26.74 38.62 17.65
CA GLY A 664 -27.10 39.79 18.45
C GLY A 664 -26.47 39.84 19.86
N ASN A 665 -25.63 38.86 20.23
CA ASN A 665 -24.96 38.82 21.54
C ASN A 665 -23.86 39.88 21.63
N GLU A 666 -23.69 40.51 22.80
CA GLU A 666 -22.57 41.45 23.02
C GLU A 666 -21.26 40.69 23.24
N ILE A 667 -20.24 41.04 22.45
CA ILE A 667 -18.94 40.34 22.40
C ILE A 667 -17.76 41.21 22.84
N HIS A 668 -17.98 42.52 22.99
CA HIS A 668 -17.00 43.47 23.52
C HIS A 668 -17.73 44.65 24.18
N ASN A 669 -17.09 45.25 25.20
CA ASN A 669 -17.62 46.38 25.94
C ASN A 669 -18.03 47.55 25.03
N GLN A 670 -19.17 48.19 25.34
CA GLN A 670 -19.68 49.33 24.60
C GLN A 670 -18.80 50.58 24.82
N VAL A 671 -18.64 51.41 23.79
CA VAL A 671 -17.89 52.68 23.87
C VAL A 671 -18.85 53.86 23.74
N VAL A 672 -18.88 54.73 24.76
CA VAL A 672 -19.75 55.91 24.80
C VAL A 672 -18.93 57.17 24.57
N SER A 673 -19.34 58.00 23.60
CA SER A 673 -18.79 59.35 23.39
C SER A 673 -19.88 60.41 23.52
N SER A 674 -19.47 61.65 23.80
CA SER A 674 -20.38 62.80 23.77
C SER A 674 -19.68 64.00 23.13
N GLY A 675 -20.46 64.89 22.52
CA GLY A 675 -19.95 66.04 21.79
C GLY A 675 -21.05 67.03 21.46
N LYS A 676 -20.66 68.25 21.09
CA LYS A 676 -21.58 69.36 20.86
C LYS A 676 -22.55 69.03 19.72
N VAL A 677 -23.84 69.28 19.90
CA VAL A 677 -24.86 69.09 18.87
C VAL A 677 -24.46 69.88 17.60
N GLY A 678 -24.42 69.18 16.46
CA GLY A 678 -23.95 69.73 15.18
C GLY A 678 -22.43 69.60 14.92
N THR A 679 -21.66 68.98 15.82
CA THR A 679 -20.25 68.60 15.57
C THR A 679 -20.13 67.13 15.14
N ASN A 680 -19.07 66.79 14.40
CA ASN A 680 -18.88 65.43 13.88
C ASN A 680 -18.55 64.42 15.00
N TYR A 681 -19.08 63.20 14.87
CA TYR A 681 -18.52 62.00 15.48
C TYR A 681 -17.99 61.05 14.41
N THR A 682 -17.06 60.19 14.83
CA THR A 682 -16.55 59.06 14.06
C THR A 682 -16.40 57.87 15.00
N THR A 683 -16.92 56.71 14.60
CA THR A 683 -16.69 55.42 15.24
C THR A 683 -15.94 54.50 14.28
N THR A 684 -15.14 53.57 14.81
CA THR A 684 -14.41 52.56 14.03
C THR A 684 -14.67 51.17 14.60
N PRO A 685 -14.63 50.10 13.79
CA PRO A 685 -14.62 48.74 14.34
C PRO A 685 -13.33 48.56 15.15
N VAL A 686 -13.43 47.93 16.31
CA VAL A 686 -12.27 47.49 17.09
C VAL A 686 -11.86 46.08 16.69
N THR A 687 -10.59 45.72 16.84
CA THR A 687 -10.14 44.34 16.75
C THR A 687 -10.62 43.59 17.99
N ILE A 688 -11.20 42.39 17.81
CA ILE A 688 -11.70 41.53 18.89
C ILE A 688 -11.12 40.14 18.64
N ASP A 689 -10.37 39.60 19.61
CA ASP A 689 -9.75 38.28 19.45
C ASP A 689 -10.81 37.19 19.23
N GLY A 690 -10.60 36.39 18.18
CA GLY A 690 -11.55 35.38 17.76
C GLY A 690 -12.80 35.89 17.04
N TYR A 691 -12.83 37.14 16.57
CA TYR A 691 -13.92 37.69 15.73
C TYR A 691 -13.41 38.58 14.59
N THR A 692 -14.14 38.61 13.47
CA THR A 692 -13.86 39.46 12.30
C THR A 692 -15.03 40.41 12.09
N TYR A 693 -14.75 41.72 11.93
CA TYR A 693 -15.78 42.71 11.62
C TYR A 693 -16.41 42.42 10.24
N LEU A 694 -17.74 42.35 10.19
CA LEU A 694 -18.48 42.01 8.98
C LEU A 694 -19.20 43.23 8.36
N ARG A 695 -19.98 43.95 9.17
CA ARG A 695 -20.81 45.10 8.71
C ARG A 695 -21.41 45.90 9.88
N LEU A 696 -21.97 47.07 9.62
CA LEU A 696 -22.96 47.66 10.54
C LEU A 696 -24.26 46.84 10.55
N ALA A 697 -24.97 46.86 11.69
CA ALA A 697 -26.29 46.28 11.84
C ALA A 697 -27.36 47.05 11.04
N ASP A 698 -28.41 46.35 10.62
CA ASP A 698 -29.54 46.98 9.92
C ASP A 698 -30.30 47.90 10.90
N GLY A 699 -30.50 49.16 10.50
CA GLY A 699 -31.08 50.19 11.38
C GLY A 699 -30.09 50.85 12.35
N SER A 700 -28.80 50.50 12.32
CA SER A 700 -27.74 51.23 13.03
C SER A 700 -27.63 52.69 12.57
N ALA A 701 -27.23 53.60 13.46
CA ALA A 701 -26.67 54.88 13.03
C ALA A 701 -25.37 54.67 12.23
N ALA A 702 -25.00 55.66 11.41
CA ALA A 702 -23.83 55.60 10.54
C ALA A 702 -22.51 55.69 11.34
N GLN A 703 -21.40 55.22 10.75
CA GLN A 703 -20.07 55.28 11.39
C GLN A 703 -19.53 56.70 11.56
N THR A 704 -20.02 57.64 10.76
CA THR A 704 -19.76 59.08 10.86
C THR A 704 -21.07 59.84 10.75
N GLY A 705 -21.18 60.94 11.49
CA GLY A 705 -22.38 61.76 11.53
C GLY A 705 -22.20 62.97 12.43
N LEU A 706 -23.29 63.69 12.69
CA LEU A 706 -23.31 64.77 13.67
C LEU A 706 -23.88 64.27 15.01
N TYR A 707 -23.33 64.74 16.13
CA TYR A 707 -24.02 64.62 17.41
C TYR A 707 -25.36 65.35 17.30
N ILE A 708 -26.46 64.70 17.70
CA ILE A 708 -27.80 65.28 17.78
C ILE A 708 -28.23 65.41 19.25
N ASN A 709 -29.25 66.21 19.54
CA ASN A 709 -29.81 66.23 20.90
C ASN A 709 -30.48 64.87 21.20
N GLY A 710 -29.99 64.16 22.22
CA GLY A 710 -30.32 62.77 22.52
C GLY A 710 -29.14 61.81 22.34
N THR A 711 -29.43 60.52 22.19
CA THR A 711 -28.45 59.44 22.08
C THR A 711 -28.62 58.68 20.76
N LEU A 712 -27.54 58.52 20.01
CA LEU A 712 -27.45 57.64 18.83
C LEU A 712 -26.77 56.31 19.21
N THR A 713 -27.12 55.22 18.51
CA THR A 713 -26.47 53.92 18.69
C THR A 713 -25.87 53.43 17.37
N VAL A 714 -24.56 53.16 17.36
CA VAL A 714 -23.85 52.55 16.23
C VAL A 714 -23.50 51.11 16.59
N THR A 715 -24.08 50.14 15.89
CA THR A 715 -23.89 48.71 16.19
C THR A 715 -23.08 48.04 15.10
N TYR A 716 -21.88 47.59 15.45
CA TYR A 716 -20.98 46.82 14.62
C TYR A 716 -21.27 45.32 14.78
N ILE A 717 -21.55 44.64 13.67
CA ILE A 717 -21.75 43.18 13.61
C ILE A 717 -20.45 42.50 13.19
N TYR A 718 -20.07 41.50 13.97
CA TYR A 718 -18.91 40.65 13.76
C TYR A 718 -19.35 39.22 13.47
N GLN A 719 -18.56 38.54 12.65
CA GLN A 719 -18.61 37.10 12.53
C GLN A 719 -17.63 36.51 13.56
N LYS A 720 -18.06 35.50 14.32
CA LYS A 720 -17.14 34.73 15.15
C LYS A 720 -16.14 34.02 14.24
N ASN A 721 -14.85 34.23 14.47
CA ASN A 721 -13.84 33.37 13.88
C ASN A 721 -14.06 32.01 14.53
N THR A 722 -14.48 31.04 13.74
CA THR A 722 -14.27 29.66 14.12
C THR A 722 -12.77 29.49 14.41
N PRO A 723 -12.36 28.75 15.46
CA PRO A 723 -11.02 28.16 15.41
C PRO A 723 -10.97 27.43 14.07
N PRO A 724 -9.92 27.63 13.26
CA PRO A 724 -10.00 27.42 11.82
C PRO A 724 -10.69 26.10 11.55
N VAL A 725 -11.81 26.15 10.82
CA VAL A 725 -12.17 25.00 10.01
C VAL A 725 -10.98 24.90 9.10
N THR A 726 -10.05 24.02 9.46
CA THR A 726 -8.81 23.80 8.75
C THR A 726 -9.24 23.36 7.37
N GLU A 727 -9.34 24.31 6.43
CA GLU A 727 -9.75 24.00 5.09
C GLU A 727 -8.65 23.09 4.57
N TYR A 728 -9.00 21.82 4.44
CA TYR A 728 -8.05 20.78 4.15
C TYR A 728 -7.98 20.66 2.64
N GLY A 729 -7.07 21.45 2.07
CA GLY A 729 -6.71 21.31 0.67
C GLY A 729 -6.28 19.87 0.41
N THR A 730 -6.76 19.31 -0.69
CA THR A 730 -6.42 17.94 -1.09
C THR A 730 -5.43 18.02 -2.24
N VAL A 731 -4.30 17.33 -2.14
CA VAL A 731 -3.32 17.22 -3.22
C VAL A 731 -3.30 15.78 -3.67
N ILE A 732 -3.65 15.55 -4.94
CA ILE A 732 -3.62 14.22 -5.55
C ILE A 732 -2.41 14.16 -6.48
N ALA A 733 -1.41 13.37 -6.12
CA ALA A 733 -0.38 12.94 -7.03
C ALA A 733 -0.95 11.82 -7.92
N GLN A 734 -1.07 12.09 -9.22
CA GLN A 734 -1.50 11.12 -10.22
C GLN A 734 -0.32 10.70 -11.08
N TYR A 735 -0.25 9.41 -11.36
CA TYR A 735 0.83 8.78 -12.12
C TYR A 735 0.22 8.23 -13.41
N VAL A 736 0.54 8.85 -14.55
CA VAL A 736 -0.08 8.54 -15.85
C VAL A 736 0.93 8.29 -16.95
N ASP A 737 0.54 7.53 -17.97
CA ASP A 737 1.32 7.39 -19.21
C ASP A 737 1.24 8.63 -20.11
N ASP A 738 1.96 8.61 -21.22
CA ASP A 738 1.99 9.70 -22.20
C ASP A 738 0.69 9.85 -23.02
N GLN A 739 -0.31 8.98 -22.80
CA GLN A 739 -1.67 9.04 -23.35
C GLN A 739 -2.71 9.46 -22.29
N GLY A 740 -2.33 9.52 -21.01
CA GLY A 740 -3.18 9.92 -19.88
C GLY A 740 -3.82 8.77 -19.08
N HIS A 741 -3.52 7.51 -19.37
CA HIS A 741 -4.01 6.38 -18.57
C HIS A 741 -3.33 6.34 -17.21
N THR A 742 -4.05 5.98 -16.14
CA THR A 742 -3.45 5.79 -14.81
C THR A 742 -2.62 4.52 -14.77
N ILE A 743 -1.35 4.63 -14.34
CA ILE A 743 -0.36 3.52 -14.31
C ILE A 743 0.07 3.12 -12.90
N HIS A 744 -0.28 3.91 -11.89
CA HIS A 744 -0.10 3.60 -10.47
C HIS A 744 -1.18 4.33 -9.67
N ASP A 745 -1.63 3.74 -8.56
CA ASP A 745 -2.62 4.32 -7.66
C ASP A 745 -2.27 5.76 -7.23
N THR A 746 -3.28 6.61 -7.13
CA THR A 746 -3.11 8.04 -6.90
C THR A 746 -2.85 8.34 -5.43
N ILE A 747 -1.66 8.85 -5.10
CA ILE A 747 -1.33 9.22 -3.72
C ILE A 747 -2.06 10.53 -3.38
N THR A 748 -3.02 10.44 -2.45
CA THR A 748 -3.80 11.58 -1.98
C THR A 748 -3.29 12.03 -0.62
N THR A 749 -2.76 13.26 -0.55
CA THR A 749 -2.42 13.93 0.70
C THR A 749 -3.42 15.04 1.00
N ARG A 750 -3.59 15.37 2.28
CA ARG A 750 -4.61 16.31 2.74
C ARG A 750 -4.07 17.11 3.91
N GLY A 751 -3.93 18.43 3.74
CA GLY A 751 -3.27 19.30 4.72
C GLY A 751 -3.90 20.68 4.85
N PRO A 752 -3.58 21.42 5.93
CA PRO A 752 -4.10 22.76 6.17
C PRO A 752 -3.80 23.72 5.03
N VAL A 753 -4.81 24.43 4.54
CA VAL A 753 -4.64 25.52 3.57
C VAL A 753 -3.60 26.53 4.09
N GLY A 754 -2.64 26.87 3.23
CA GLY A 754 -1.50 27.71 3.58
C GLY A 754 -0.27 26.98 4.15
N THR A 755 -0.33 25.66 4.40
CA THR A 755 0.87 24.86 4.73
C THR A 755 1.49 24.23 3.49
N ASN A 756 2.80 23.94 3.56
CA ASN A 756 3.54 23.31 2.47
C ASN A 756 3.05 21.88 2.20
N TYR A 757 2.93 21.53 0.92
CA TYR A 757 2.96 20.15 0.44
C TYR A 757 4.20 19.90 -0.41
N ALA A 758 4.58 18.63 -0.49
CA ALA A 758 5.50 18.09 -1.47
C ALA A 758 4.92 16.77 -1.98
N THR A 759 5.01 16.53 -3.28
CA THR A 759 4.74 15.24 -3.91
C THR A 759 6.01 14.74 -4.58
N SER A 760 6.15 13.42 -4.68
CA SER A 760 7.29 12.76 -5.31
C SER A 760 6.87 11.97 -6.55
N GLN A 761 7.75 11.97 -7.56
CA GLN A 761 7.72 10.95 -8.59
C GLN A 761 7.99 9.58 -7.94
N LEU A 762 7.26 8.55 -8.37
CA LEU A 762 7.55 7.16 -8.00
C LEU A 762 8.41 6.50 -9.07
N ALA A 763 9.13 5.44 -8.69
CA ALA A 763 9.53 4.42 -9.65
C ALA A 763 8.29 3.57 -9.95
N VAL A 764 7.89 3.49 -11.22
CA VAL A 764 6.73 2.69 -11.68
C VAL A 764 7.27 1.67 -12.67
N ASP A 765 7.09 0.38 -12.38
CA ASP A 765 7.71 -0.67 -13.20
C ASP A 765 7.18 -0.64 -14.65
N GLY A 766 8.08 -0.79 -15.62
CA GLY A 766 7.77 -0.62 -17.04
C GLY A 766 7.55 0.84 -17.50
N TYR A 767 7.82 1.86 -16.69
CA TYR A 767 7.64 3.28 -17.04
C TYR A 767 8.82 4.17 -16.62
N THR A 768 9.18 5.16 -17.45
CA THR A 768 10.22 6.16 -17.14
C THR A 768 9.56 7.52 -16.98
N PHE A 769 9.80 8.19 -15.86
CA PHE A 769 9.31 9.53 -15.61
C PHE A 769 9.77 10.50 -16.73
N LYS A 770 8.82 11.23 -17.31
CA LYS A 770 9.03 12.13 -18.45
C LYS A 770 9.05 13.59 -18.01
N GLN A 771 7.97 14.02 -17.35
CA GLN A 771 7.76 15.38 -16.90
C GLN A 771 6.53 15.47 -15.98
N VAL A 772 6.39 16.58 -15.26
CA VAL A 772 5.10 16.97 -14.67
C VAL A 772 4.23 17.58 -15.79
N ALA A 773 2.93 17.28 -15.82
CA ALA A 773 2.07 17.73 -16.91
C ALA A 773 1.94 19.27 -16.93
N ALA A 774 2.12 19.87 -18.10
CA ALA A 774 1.90 21.30 -18.29
C ALA A 774 0.43 21.64 -18.00
N GLY A 775 0.19 22.53 -17.03
CA GLY A 775 -1.14 22.89 -16.55
C GLY A 775 -1.63 22.11 -15.31
N SER A 776 -0.88 21.10 -14.84
CA SER A 776 -1.09 20.51 -13.50
C SER A 776 -0.45 21.37 -12.40
N ALA A 777 -0.75 21.07 -11.13
CA ALA A 777 -0.17 21.77 -9.99
C ALA A 777 1.34 21.47 -9.84
N ALA A 778 2.06 22.39 -9.20
CA ALA A 778 3.50 22.23 -8.95
C ALA A 778 3.77 21.10 -7.95
N VAL A 779 4.94 20.44 -8.05
CA VAL A 779 5.31 19.32 -7.15
C VAL A 779 5.56 19.73 -5.71
N THR A 780 5.74 21.02 -5.46
CA THR A 780 5.77 21.65 -4.14
C THR A 780 4.97 22.94 -4.20
N GLY A 781 4.28 23.27 -3.10
CA GLY A 781 3.44 24.46 -3.03
C GLY A 781 2.72 24.54 -1.69
N LEU A 782 1.73 25.44 -1.61
CA LEU A 782 0.82 25.51 -0.45
C LEU A 782 -0.48 24.77 -0.76
N TYR A 783 -1.04 24.05 0.21
CA TYR A 783 -2.42 23.57 0.10
C TYR A 783 -3.36 24.77 -0.10
N VAL A 784 -4.29 24.68 -1.06
CA VAL A 784 -5.33 25.69 -1.32
C VAL A 784 -6.72 25.06 -1.19
N ASN A 785 -7.76 25.88 -1.00
CA ASN A 785 -9.12 25.37 -0.84
C ASN A 785 -9.58 24.66 -2.14
N GLY A 786 -10.08 23.44 -2.00
CA GLY A 786 -10.38 22.53 -3.09
C GLY A 786 -9.35 21.40 -3.27
N THR A 787 -9.21 20.93 -4.51
CA THR A 787 -8.30 19.85 -4.89
C THR A 787 -7.29 20.35 -5.91
N LEU A 788 -6.00 20.16 -5.61
CA LEU A 788 -4.91 20.29 -6.58
C LEU A 788 -4.53 18.90 -7.10
N THR A 789 -4.31 18.79 -8.41
CA THR A 789 -3.79 17.57 -9.03
C THR A 789 -2.39 17.83 -9.53
N VAL A 790 -1.41 17.07 -9.04
CA VAL A 790 -0.04 17.04 -9.58
C VAL A 790 0.06 15.79 -10.46
N THR A 791 0.18 15.98 -11.77
CA THR A 791 0.17 14.86 -12.72
C THR A 791 1.59 14.56 -13.17
N TYR A 792 2.17 13.47 -12.64
CA TYR A 792 3.44 12.92 -13.09
C TYR A 792 3.18 12.12 -14.37
N VAL A 793 3.65 12.65 -15.50
CA VAL A 793 3.60 11.98 -16.79
C VAL A 793 4.86 11.13 -16.94
N TYR A 794 4.65 9.86 -17.22
CA TYR A 794 5.68 8.91 -17.58
C TYR A 794 5.58 8.68 -19.07
N THR A 795 6.72 8.49 -19.74
CA THR A 795 6.68 7.73 -20.98
C THR A 795 6.51 6.30 -20.54
N LYS A 796 5.62 5.53 -21.17
CA LYS A 796 5.76 4.08 -21.12
C LYS A 796 7.21 3.76 -21.49
N ASN A 797 7.87 2.85 -20.77
CA ASN A 797 9.15 2.39 -21.27
C ASN A 797 8.82 1.83 -22.65
N SER A 798 9.31 2.51 -23.68
CA SER A 798 9.56 1.87 -24.95
C SER A 798 10.40 0.67 -24.55
N VAL A 799 9.77 -0.52 -24.54
CA VAL A 799 10.50 -1.75 -24.76
C VAL A 799 11.31 -1.39 -26.00
N PRO A 800 12.65 -1.25 -25.92
CA PRO A 800 13.42 -1.03 -27.13
C PRO A 800 13.01 -2.21 -28.00
N VAL A 801 12.34 -1.97 -29.15
CA VAL A 801 11.69 -3.02 -29.94
C VAL A 801 12.75 -4.10 -30.05
N PRO A 802 12.58 -5.26 -29.36
CA PRO A 802 13.79 -5.94 -28.93
C PRO A 802 14.57 -6.28 -30.17
N GLU A 803 15.88 -6.10 -30.12
CA GLU A 803 16.71 -6.62 -31.20
C GLU A 803 16.54 -8.14 -31.11
N LEU A 804 15.55 -8.62 -31.86
CA LEU A 804 15.06 -9.98 -31.87
C LEU A 804 16.03 -10.74 -32.72
N SER A 805 17.21 -10.92 -32.15
CA SER A 805 18.29 -11.62 -32.81
C SER A 805 17.86 -13.05 -33.06
N LYS A 806 18.48 -13.63 -34.08
CA LYS A 806 18.23 -14.98 -34.51
C LYS A 806 19.38 -15.84 -34.02
N VAL A 807 19.03 -16.97 -33.43
CA VAL A 807 19.94 -18.09 -33.33
C VAL A 807 19.51 -19.09 -34.40
N ILE A 808 20.41 -19.42 -35.31
CA ILE A 808 20.18 -20.33 -36.42
C ILE A 808 20.95 -21.62 -36.14
N ALA A 809 20.24 -22.69 -35.81
CA ALA A 809 20.84 -24.02 -35.71
C ALA A 809 20.85 -24.68 -37.11
N ARG A 810 22.06 -24.87 -37.65
CA ARG A 810 22.34 -25.43 -38.97
C ARG A 810 22.94 -26.82 -38.83
N TYR A 811 22.57 -27.74 -39.72
CA TYR A 811 23.01 -29.14 -39.68
C TYR A 811 23.61 -29.55 -41.03
N VAL A 812 24.91 -29.87 -41.05
CA VAL A 812 25.68 -30.14 -42.27
C VAL A 812 26.47 -31.45 -42.21
N ASP A 813 26.82 -31.99 -43.37
CA ASP A 813 27.84 -33.03 -43.47
C ASP A 813 29.28 -32.48 -43.31
N GLU A 814 30.29 -33.35 -43.36
CA GLU A 814 31.71 -32.96 -43.26
C GLU A 814 32.22 -32.10 -44.44
N GLN A 815 31.43 -31.95 -45.51
CA GLN A 815 31.73 -31.10 -46.66
C GLN A 815 30.99 -29.76 -46.59
N GLY A 816 30.16 -29.53 -45.56
CA GLY A 816 29.36 -28.32 -45.37
C GLY A 816 28.02 -28.32 -46.11
N ASN A 817 27.60 -29.43 -46.72
CA ASN A 817 26.29 -29.51 -47.37
C ASN A 817 25.18 -29.62 -46.32
N PRO A 818 24.06 -28.90 -46.44
CA PRO A 818 22.93 -29.04 -45.51
C PRO A 818 22.29 -30.42 -45.61
N ILE A 819 22.09 -31.07 -44.47
CA ILE A 819 21.48 -32.42 -44.36
C ILE A 819 20.15 -32.42 -43.57
N HIS A 820 19.76 -31.26 -43.03
CA HIS A 820 18.46 -30.98 -42.42
C HIS A 820 18.19 -29.47 -42.51
N ASP A 821 16.91 -29.08 -42.53
CA ASP A 821 16.50 -27.67 -42.51
C ASP A 821 17.02 -26.93 -41.26
N GLU A 822 17.26 -25.63 -41.40
CA GLU A 822 17.72 -24.77 -40.30
C GLU A 822 16.60 -24.53 -39.28
N ILE A 823 16.90 -24.67 -37.99
CA ILE A 823 15.98 -24.28 -36.90
C ILE A 823 16.35 -22.86 -36.47
N VAL A 824 15.47 -21.90 -36.77
CA VAL A 824 15.63 -20.50 -36.40
C VAL A 824 14.81 -20.19 -35.14
N THR A 825 15.48 -19.75 -34.07
CA THR A 825 14.81 -19.21 -32.88
C THR A 825 15.03 -17.70 -32.76
N THR A 826 14.07 -16.99 -32.18
CA THR A 826 14.15 -15.54 -31.92
C THR A 826 13.87 -15.23 -30.45
N GLY A 827 14.63 -14.30 -29.90
CA GLY A 827 14.49 -13.77 -28.54
C GLY A 827 15.18 -12.43 -28.42
N LYS A 828 14.96 -11.71 -27.32
CA LYS A 828 15.55 -10.38 -27.11
C LYS A 828 17.04 -10.52 -26.85
N VAL A 829 17.88 -9.57 -27.28
CA VAL A 829 19.26 -9.47 -26.77
C VAL A 829 19.26 -9.53 -25.23
N GLY A 830 20.04 -10.46 -24.67
CA GLY A 830 20.07 -10.76 -23.23
C GLY A 830 19.17 -11.91 -22.76
N ASP A 831 18.08 -12.26 -23.47
CA ASP A 831 17.29 -13.47 -23.15
C ASP A 831 18.16 -14.73 -23.38
N PRO A 832 18.01 -15.80 -22.57
CA PRO A 832 18.70 -17.06 -22.81
C PRO A 832 18.13 -17.84 -24.02
N TYR A 833 19.01 -18.46 -24.80
CA TYR A 833 18.68 -19.45 -25.82
C TYR A 833 19.34 -20.79 -25.55
N ALA A 834 18.82 -21.84 -26.18
CA ALA A 834 19.46 -23.14 -26.31
C ALA A 834 19.10 -23.78 -27.66
N THR A 835 20.06 -24.45 -28.29
CA THR A 835 19.91 -25.24 -29.51
C THR A 835 20.36 -26.68 -29.27
N SER A 836 19.77 -27.64 -29.98
CA SER A 836 20.05 -29.07 -29.78
C SER A 836 20.58 -29.73 -31.04
N GLN A 837 21.52 -30.66 -30.89
CA GLN A 837 21.87 -31.60 -31.95
C GLN A 837 20.65 -32.46 -32.32
N LEU A 838 20.45 -32.72 -33.62
CA LEU A 838 19.39 -33.59 -34.12
C LEU A 838 19.91 -35.02 -34.39
N THR A 839 19.01 -36.01 -34.34
CA THR A 839 19.29 -37.37 -34.84
C THR A 839 18.89 -37.43 -36.31
N ILE A 840 19.87 -37.40 -37.22
CA ILE A 840 19.63 -37.32 -38.67
C ILE A 840 19.85 -38.70 -39.31
N LYS A 841 18.87 -39.18 -40.09
CA LYS A 841 18.88 -40.55 -40.62
C LYS A 841 20.03 -40.74 -41.63
N GLY A 842 20.92 -41.69 -41.34
CA GLY A 842 22.09 -42.00 -42.17
C GLY A 842 23.34 -41.19 -41.83
N TYR A 843 23.28 -40.38 -40.76
CA TYR A 843 24.36 -39.52 -40.30
C TYR A 843 24.56 -39.63 -38.78
N THR A 844 25.80 -39.45 -38.31
CA THR A 844 26.20 -39.43 -36.90
C THR A 844 26.83 -38.08 -36.60
N PHE A 845 26.41 -37.42 -35.51
CA PHE A 845 27.00 -36.14 -35.10
C PHE A 845 28.50 -36.32 -34.81
N LYS A 846 29.32 -35.40 -35.34
CA LYS A 846 30.78 -35.41 -35.23
C LYS A 846 31.26 -34.36 -34.24
N GLN A 847 30.92 -33.10 -34.49
CA GLN A 847 31.37 -31.93 -33.71
C GLN A 847 30.57 -30.67 -34.10
N LEU A 848 30.71 -29.61 -33.33
CA LEU A 848 30.35 -28.26 -33.79
C LEU A 848 31.40 -27.74 -34.77
N ALA A 849 31.02 -26.81 -35.65
CA ALA A 849 32.00 -26.06 -36.46
C ALA A 849 32.88 -25.17 -35.57
N SER A 850 34.12 -24.94 -36.00
CA SER A 850 35.12 -24.15 -35.24
C SER A 850 34.78 -22.67 -35.10
N ASP A 851 33.89 -22.17 -35.96
CA ASP A 851 33.31 -20.82 -36.01
C ASP A 851 31.85 -20.78 -35.52
N SER A 852 31.33 -21.90 -35.00
CA SER A 852 29.98 -21.99 -34.44
C SER A 852 29.82 -21.08 -33.22
N ALA A 853 28.70 -20.38 -33.15
CA ALA A 853 28.23 -19.81 -31.88
C ALA A 853 28.02 -20.92 -30.83
N PRO A 854 28.08 -20.59 -29.52
CA PRO A 854 27.70 -21.49 -28.44
C PRO A 854 26.29 -22.05 -28.61
N ILE A 855 26.06 -23.31 -28.20
CA ILE A 855 24.75 -23.97 -28.29
C ILE A 855 23.75 -23.52 -27.22
N PHE A 856 24.19 -22.69 -26.27
CA PHE A 856 23.38 -21.96 -25.29
C PHE A 856 24.09 -20.65 -25.01
N GLY A 857 23.36 -19.67 -24.49
CA GLY A 857 23.91 -18.37 -24.13
C GLY A 857 22.82 -17.31 -24.15
N GLN A 858 23.20 -16.04 -24.10
CA GLN A 858 22.26 -14.95 -24.35
C GLN A 858 22.21 -14.63 -25.84
N TYR A 859 21.02 -14.29 -26.36
CA TYR A 859 20.91 -13.70 -27.69
C TYR A 859 21.80 -12.46 -27.74
N GLN A 860 22.66 -12.37 -28.75
CA GLN A 860 23.55 -11.23 -28.98
C GLN A 860 23.00 -10.33 -30.10
N LYS A 861 23.51 -9.10 -30.21
CA LYS A 861 23.03 -8.11 -31.19
C LYS A 861 23.04 -8.64 -32.63
N ASP A 862 24.11 -9.35 -32.99
CA ASP A 862 24.28 -9.99 -34.29
C ASP A 862 23.65 -11.40 -34.30
N THR A 863 23.23 -11.85 -35.49
CA THR A 863 22.66 -13.20 -35.67
C THR A 863 23.71 -14.28 -35.38
N GLN A 864 23.42 -15.13 -34.42
CA GLN A 864 24.26 -16.24 -34.00
C GLN A 864 23.96 -17.48 -34.84
N VAL A 865 24.98 -18.14 -35.38
CA VAL A 865 24.82 -19.37 -36.16
C VAL A 865 25.51 -20.52 -35.44
N VAL A 866 24.72 -21.51 -35.04
CA VAL A 866 25.20 -22.73 -34.39
C VAL A 866 25.25 -23.83 -35.44
N THR A 867 26.44 -24.31 -35.80
CA THR A 867 26.60 -25.28 -36.89
C THR A 867 27.04 -26.64 -36.37
N TYR A 868 26.17 -27.64 -36.49
CA TYR A 868 26.42 -29.03 -36.14
C TYR A 868 26.90 -29.81 -37.38
N ILE A 869 28.10 -30.40 -37.30
CA ILE A 869 28.73 -31.19 -38.37
C ILE A 869 28.53 -32.69 -38.11
N TYR A 870 28.19 -33.44 -39.15
CA TYR A 870 27.90 -34.87 -39.09
C TYR A 870 28.75 -35.70 -40.07
N SER A 871 29.21 -36.87 -39.61
CA SER A 871 29.75 -37.93 -40.46
C SER A 871 28.62 -38.73 -41.09
N LYS A 872 28.74 -39.08 -42.38
CA LYS A 872 27.85 -40.04 -43.03
C LYS A 872 28.13 -41.45 -42.49
N ILE A 873 27.08 -42.27 -42.32
CA ILE A 873 27.22 -43.65 -41.86
C ILE A 873 27.50 -44.55 -43.07
N ASP A 874 28.76 -44.96 -43.24
CA ASP A 874 29.18 -45.88 -44.30
C ASP A 874 28.67 -47.30 -44.06
N THR A 875 27.55 -47.65 -44.70
CA THR A 875 27.12 -49.03 -44.87
C THR A 875 27.96 -49.71 -45.96
N GLY A 876 29.19 -50.10 -45.62
CA GLY A 876 30.07 -50.87 -46.49
C GLY A 876 29.36 -52.15 -46.98
N GLY A 877 29.24 -52.29 -48.30
CA GLY A 877 28.35 -53.29 -48.90
C GLY A 877 28.92 -54.71 -48.95
N GLY A 878 28.04 -55.70 -48.88
CA GLY A 878 28.23 -57.01 -49.49
C GLY A 878 27.46 -57.07 -50.80
N ASP A 879 28.14 -57.38 -51.90
CA ASP A 879 27.55 -57.59 -53.23
C ASP A 879 27.34 -59.09 -53.49
N ASP A 880 26.19 -59.44 -54.06
CA ASP A 880 25.98 -60.73 -54.74
C ASP A 880 24.96 -60.61 -55.90
N GLY A 881 25.32 -59.80 -56.91
CA GLY A 881 25.14 -60.05 -58.35
C GLY A 881 23.80 -60.56 -58.93
N GLY A 882 23.18 -59.79 -59.85
CA GLY A 882 21.99 -60.29 -60.56
C GLY A 882 21.30 -59.48 -61.69
N LYS A 883 22.03 -59.03 -62.73
CA LYS A 883 21.50 -58.76 -64.10
C LYS A 883 20.25 -57.86 -64.32
N THR A 884 20.48 -56.61 -64.76
CA THR A 884 20.02 -55.94 -66.04
C THR A 884 18.54 -55.96 -66.52
N PRO A 885 18.06 -55.04 -67.41
CA PRO A 885 18.65 -53.79 -67.95
C PRO A 885 17.70 -52.54 -67.92
N GLY A 886 18.11 -51.39 -68.51
CA GLY A 886 17.18 -50.34 -69.00
C GLY A 886 17.45 -48.89 -68.51
N THR A 887 18.57 -48.25 -68.84
CA THR A 887 18.73 -47.28 -69.97
C THR A 887 18.05 -45.90 -69.86
N GLY A 888 18.83 -44.88 -69.46
CA GLY A 888 19.06 -43.66 -70.27
C GLY A 888 18.10 -42.45 -70.14
N GLY A 889 18.68 -41.28 -69.89
CA GLY A 889 18.03 -39.96 -70.02
C GLY A 889 18.97 -38.82 -69.57
N GLN A 890 19.19 -37.80 -70.42
CA GLN A 890 20.05 -36.65 -70.14
C GLN A 890 19.25 -35.34 -70.07
N GLY A 891 19.60 -34.48 -69.10
CA GLY A 891 19.96 -33.08 -69.33
C GLY A 891 18.89 -32.00 -69.58
N GLY A 892 19.22 -30.79 -69.11
CA GLY A 892 18.85 -29.51 -69.75
C GLY A 892 17.65 -28.75 -69.18
N ASP A 893 17.94 -27.66 -68.45
CA ASP A 893 17.52 -26.25 -68.69
C ASP A 893 16.16 -26.01 -69.41
N GLU A 894 15.29 -25.07 -69.00
CA GLU A 894 15.57 -23.65 -68.76
C GLU A 894 14.65 -22.98 -67.70
N GLN A 895 14.76 -21.64 -67.58
CA GLN A 895 14.13 -20.76 -66.58
C GLN A 895 12.74 -20.19 -67.06
N PRO A 896 12.12 -19.10 -66.55
CA PRO A 896 10.69 -19.11 -66.23
C PRO A 896 9.84 -18.11 -67.03
N THR A 897 8.51 -18.08 -66.81
CA THR A 897 7.76 -16.82 -66.53
C THR A 897 6.28 -17.04 -66.16
N THR A 898 5.74 -16.10 -65.38
CA THR A 898 4.30 -15.81 -65.17
C THR A 898 3.86 -14.67 -66.11
N PRO A 899 2.60 -14.14 -66.11
CA PRO A 899 1.32 -14.61 -65.51
C PRO A 899 0.14 -14.62 -66.53
N THR A 900 -1.08 -15.01 -66.11
CA THR A 900 -2.34 -14.20 -66.20
C THR A 900 -3.61 -14.96 -65.76
N ASN A 901 -4.66 -14.20 -65.39
CA ASN A 901 -6.05 -14.60 -65.08
C ASN A 901 -6.94 -14.26 -66.33
N PRO A 902 -8.26 -14.60 -66.49
CA PRO A 902 -9.26 -14.92 -65.45
C PRO A 902 -10.40 -15.92 -65.85
N THR A 903 -11.54 -15.82 -65.13
CA THR A 903 -12.96 -16.15 -65.48
C THR A 903 -13.59 -17.53 -65.14
N LYS A 904 -14.92 -17.48 -64.94
CA LYS A 904 -15.82 -18.47 -64.31
C LYS A 904 -16.96 -18.86 -65.28
N PRO A 905 -17.40 -20.13 -65.30
CA PRO A 905 -18.78 -20.53 -64.94
C PRO A 905 -18.73 -21.71 -63.92
N SER A 906 -19.78 -22.44 -63.47
CA SER A 906 -21.20 -22.60 -63.86
C SER A 906 -22.11 -22.83 -62.61
N GLN A 907 -23.27 -23.46 -62.81
CA GLN A 907 -24.14 -24.22 -61.87
C GLN A 907 -24.56 -25.53 -62.62
N PRO A 908 -25.45 -26.47 -62.16
CA PRO A 908 -26.68 -26.29 -61.35
C PRO A 908 -27.08 -27.40 -60.32
N ASP A 909 -28.17 -27.14 -59.56
CA ASP A 909 -29.28 -28.04 -59.12
C ASP A 909 -29.04 -29.39 -58.37
N GLN A 910 -29.98 -29.97 -57.60
CA GLN A 910 -31.34 -29.59 -57.12
C GLN A 910 -31.70 -30.37 -55.83
N GLY A 911 -32.60 -29.85 -54.98
CA GLY A 911 -33.33 -30.58 -53.90
C GLY A 911 -32.54 -31.13 -52.70
N GLY A 912 -33.14 -31.45 -51.53
CA GLY A 912 -34.50 -31.22 -51.05
C GLY A 912 -35.07 -32.40 -50.23
N GLY A 913 -35.51 -32.19 -48.97
CA GLY A 913 -36.18 -33.25 -48.19
C GLY A 913 -36.17 -33.10 -46.66
N THR A 914 -37.30 -32.68 -46.10
CA THR A 914 -37.64 -32.64 -44.66
C THR A 914 -37.82 -34.02 -44.01
N ALA A 915 -37.65 -34.15 -42.68
CA ALA A 915 -38.73 -34.42 -41.69
C ALA A 915 -38.39 -35.29 -40.44
N THR A 916 -38.84 -34.79 -39.28
CA THR A 916 -39.45 -35.49 -38.10
C THR A 916 -38.76 -36.58 -37.25
N SER A 917 -38.88 -36.39 -35.93
CA SER A 917 -38.82 -37.35 -34.81
C SER A 917 -40.06 -38.32 -34.80
N PRO A 918 -40.37 -39.23 -33.82
CA PRO A 918 -40.24 -39.07 -32.34
C PRO A 918 -39.99 -40.32 -31.44
N VAL A 919 -39.75 -40.04 -30.14
CA VAL A 919 -40.29 -40.64 -28.87
C VAL A 919 -40.85 -42.09 -28.85
N GLU A 920 -40.43 -42.92 -27.87
CA GLU A 920 -41.31 -43.55 -26.83
C GLU A 920 -40.56 -44.34 -25.72
N THR A 921 -41.26 -44.58 -24.59
CA THR A 921 -40.92 -45.43 -23.40
C THR A 921 -41.79 -46.73 -23.43
N PRO A 922 -42.11 -47.55 -22.39
CA PRO A 922 -41.75 -47.62 -20.94
C PRO A 922 -41.54 -49.05 -20.32
N THR A 923 -41.49 -49.16 -18.97
CA THR A 923 -41.73 -50.36 -18.08
C THR A 923 -40.78 -51.58 -18.13
N GLY A 924 -40.58 -52.39 -17.06
CA GLY A 924 -40.98 -52.32 -15.63
C GLY A 924 -40.63 -53.60 -14.80
N ASP A 925 -40.51 -53.46 -13.46
CA ASP A 925 -40.51 -54.46 -12.33
C ASP A 925 -39.52 -55.68 -12.33
N SER A 926 -39.10 -56.33 -11.21
CA SER A 926 -39.81 -56.66 -9.95
C SER A 926 -38.93 -57.16 -8.75
N GLN A 927 -39.31 -56.81 -7.49
CA GLN A 927 -39.17 -57.54 -6.18
C GLN A 927 -37.76 -57.90 -5.57
N THR A 928 -37.54 -58.17 -4.26
CA THR A 928 -38.43 -58.53 -3.09
C THR A 928 -37.82 -58.18 -1.68
N ALA A 929 -38.68 -57.90 -0.66
CA ALA A 929 -38.62 -58.06 0.85
C ALA A 929 -37.30 -57.93 1.70
N GLY A 930 -37.31 -57.54 3.01
CA GLY A 930 -38.34 -57.01 3.94
C GLY A 930 -38.02 -57.09 5.47
N GLN A 931 -38.68 -56.27 6.34
CA GLN A 931 -38.92 -56.37 7.83
C GLN A 931 -37.72 -56.44 8.86
N ALA A 932 -37.79 -56.07 10.17
CA ALA A 932 -38.60 -55.09 10.97
C ALA A 932 -38.11 -54.90 12.47
N ARG A 933 -38.24 -53.67 13.03
CA ARG A 933 -38.43 -53.18 14.46
C ARG A 933 -37.65 -53.68 15.73
N LEU A 934 -37.01 -52.71 16.44
CA LEU A 934 -37.09 -52.26 17.88
C LEU A 934 -36.99 -53.23 19.11
N PRO A 935 -36.35 -52.82 20.25
CA PRO A 935 -37.05 -52.12 21.37
C PRO A 935 -36.20 -51.05 22.16
N GLN A 936 -36.57 -50.70 23.41
CA GLN A 936 -36.14 -49.54 24.24
C GLN A 936 -35.62 -50.00 25.66
N THR A 937 -35.44 -49.25 26.78
CA THR A 937 -35.90 -47.92 27.31
C THR A 937 -35.09 -47.47 28.57
N ASP A 938 -35.13 -46.16 28.93
CA ASP A 938 -34.95 -45.50 30.27
C ASP A 938 -33.60 -45.62 31.05
N GLU A 939 -33.22 -44.83 32.08
CA GLU A 939 -33.87 -43.87 33.04
C GLU A 939 -33.13 -42.49 33.11
N ASP A 940 -33.79 -41.31 33.24
CA ASP A 940 -34.20 -40.52 34.45
C ASP A 940 -33.02 -39.74 35.14
N THR A 941 -33.08 -38.49 35.66
CA THR A 941 -34.12 -37.56 36.19
C THR A 941 -33.84 -36.08 35.84
N GLY A 942 -34.81 -35.13 35.98
CA GLY A 942 -34.47 -33.67 35.95
C GLY A 942 -35.53 -32.57 35.68
N LEU A 943 -36.81 -32.74 35.98
CA LEU A 943 -37.86 -31.70 35.85
C LEU A 943 -37.80 -30.66 37.01
N THR A 944 -38.25 -29.39 36.99
CA THR A 944 -38.95 -28.45 36.07
C THR A 944 -38.73 -27.00 36.64
N SER A 945 -39.17 -25.80 36.19
CA SER A 945 -39.90 -25.11 35.08
C SER A 945 -39.65 -23.58 35.31
N MET A 946 -40.33 -22.48 34.92
CA MET A 946 -41.40 -21.92 34.02
C MET A 946 -41.29 -20.36 34.18
N LEU A 947 -41.84 -19.37 33.44
CA LEU A 947 -42.72 -19.14 32.26
C LEU A 947 -42.00 -18.12 31.32
N LEU A 948 -42.37 -17.74 30.08
CA LEU A 948 -43.57 -17.76 29.23
C LEU A 948 -44.57 -16.56 29.32
N THR A 949 -44.41 -15.53 28.47
CA THR A 949 -45.47 -14.67 27.83
C THR A 949 -44.86 -13.47 27.06
N ILE A 950 -45.44 -12.86 26.01
CA ILE A 950 -46.29 -13.32 24.88
C ILE A 950 -46.40 -12.21 23.79
N LEU A 951 -46.38 -12.55 22.48
CA LEU A 951 -46.69 -11.74 21.26
C LEU A 951 -45.95 -10.38 21.05
N GLY A 952 -45.71 -9.88 19.81
CA GLY A 952 -45.88 -10.42 18.45
C GLY A 952 -46.08 -9.31 17.38
N VAL A 953 -45.93 -9.63 16.06
CA VAL A 953 -46.47 -8.87 14.88
C VAL A 953 -45.73 -7.52 14.55
N THR A 954 -45.26 -7.14 13.34
CA THR A 954 -45.29 -7.69 11.95
C THR A 954 -44.07 -7.26 11.08
N LEU A 955 -44.05 -7.72 9.82
CA LEU A 955 -43.03 -7.58 8.75
C LEU A 955 -42.69 -6.15 8.20
N LEU A 956 -41.56 -6.13 7.46
CA LEU A 956 -41.26 -5.36 6.21
C LEU A 956 -40.82 -3.88 6.29
N GLY A 957 -39.75 -3.56 5.52
CA GLY A 957 -39.40 -2.21 5.07
C GLY A 957 -37.90 -1.88 5.06
N ILE A 958 -37.25 -1.88 3.89
CA ILE A 958 -35.88 -1.34 3.71
C ILE A 958 -35.98 0.13 3.29
N ALA A 959 -35.39 1.04 4.07
CA ALA A 959 -34.88 2.33 3.61
C ALA A 959 -33.94 2.93 4.68
N ALA A 960 -32.94 3.69 4.24
CA ALA A 960 -32.10 4.51 5.13
C ALA A 960 -32.58 5.96 5.14
N VAL A 961 -32.40 6.68 6.26
CA VAL A 961 -31.82 8.04 6.32
C VAL A 961 -31.65 8.50 7.77
N SER A 962 -30.56 9.23 7.99
CA SER A 962 -30.10 9.96 9.17
C SER A 962 -31.15 10.57 10.11
N TYR A 963 -30.94 10.45 11.43
CA TYR A 963 -30.38 11.59 12.19
C TYR A 963 -29.64 11.17 13.49
N ARG A 964 -29.05 12.15 14.19
CA ARG A 964 -28.03 12.03 15.25
C ARG A 964 -28.49 12.69 16.57
N LYS A 965 -27.79 12.36 17.68
CA LYS A 965 -27.85 12.94 19.05
C LYS A 965 -29.09 12.51 19.87
N LEU A 966 -28.99 12.29 21.20
CA LEU A 966 -28.11 12.90 22.21
C LEU A 966 -27.55 11.90 23.24
N ARG A 967 -26.32 12.20 23.71
CA ARG A 967 -25.73 11.94 25.05
C ARG A 967 -25.60 10.51 25.59
N ASP A 968 -24.50 10.15 26.26
CA ASP A 968 -23.21 10.85 26.50
C ASP A 968 -22.04 9.98 25.98
#